data_AF-A0A518AX91-F1
#
_entry.id   AF-A0A518AX91-F1
#
_cell.length_a   1.000
_cell.length_b   1.000
_cell.length_c   1.000
_cell.angle_alpha   90.00
_cell.angle_beta   90.00
_cell.angle_gamma   90.00
#
_symmetry.space_group_name_H-M   'P 1'
#
loop_
_entity.id
_entity.type
_entity.pdbx_description
1 polymer ?
#
loop_
_entity_poly.entity_id
_entity_poly.type
_entity_poly.pdbx_seq_one_letter_code
_entity_poly.pdbx_strand_id
1 'polypeptide(L)'
;MTTATRWWRPDADRIVCDLCPRECRLAPGQRGFCFVRRNSGGEMELTTYGRSTGFCIDPIEKKPLNHFLPGTPVLSFGTAGCNLGCKFCQNWSISKSRQIEQLSEQASPQAIAQAAAESGCRSVAFTYNDPVIWAEYAIDTAKACHDLGLKTIAVTAGYITPSARGEFFEHIDAANVDLKAFSEVFYEKLTLSHLEPVLDTLRWLKHESDVWFEITNLIIPGANDTPDEYRRMADWVVEELGPDVPVHFTAFHPDFRMTDRPPTPPEALVEAREIARDAGIHHAYVGNVHDVARQSTYCASCGQLLIERDWYELGKYELEGDRCRYCQEPLPGLYEPTRGDWGAKRQPIKITEPKESDIVSIQHEGAGGSQPATPAQPKINLDPDQARQLLEFARATVAHAIRHGETAEIPASGLPREIADAPAFGVFVTLTRSGALRACRGYWGKVGRLEEVVGSAARDSATLDPRFPGIVLEEVPLLELDVSLLHRPRVLDRSAADWPKQIVVGRDGLVLNHPKGRGLLLPQVASERGWDVPTFLKHLSMKAGLPEEAWRDPETKLLAFSARVYRDPPRYQECDVASLGKEAMEHLGEIARAILVGCAPPSLALRPELTETAPVRRGILLNLSTGGREAYFGINESLAQMTAQAAQRVLARARKHQRHPGELASIITLFRPLALRAGEDPSRHRGLAQSAILAQGGESYALSIPAPDRGRNVVEHTLKAAGKSLEEWRAKPNETSVTAFSVFGYRPAARTERRPVRAPARAGQFYPADEATMLQRIDHFLSQGEPDNEASCRAVMLPHAGWSFCGSIIGKTLARTRVPKTAIVLSPKHTPLGSRWSISAADAWEFPGRRVPVATDLRDRLVARCAAIDIEDEAHRLEHGIEVLVPFLAKKQPELRILPLVVGQASFEETATLAEALVEVLGEVDDQPLLVISSDMNHFATEEENRRLDHLAIDAMVTGDARTLHDTVRGHSISMCGVLPAVTVLQVLERRAGEKSAPELVDYTNSGQVAGDNARVVGYAGVVIA
;
A
#
# COMPACT_ATOMS: atom_id res chain seq x y z
N MET A 1 0.01 24.50 13.85
CA MET A 1 -0.23 25.13 15.17
C MET A 1 -1.26 24.28 15.92
N THR A 2 -1.62 24.67 17.14
CA THR A 2 -2.42 23.88 18.08
C THR A 2 -3.38 24.87 18.71
N THR A 3 -4.68 24.55 18.73
CA THR A 3 -5.73 25.55 19.02
C THR A 3 -6.67 25.02 20.09
N ALA A 4 -7.00 25.86 21.08
CA ALA A 4 -8.01 25.56 22.08
C ALA A 4 -9.40 25.41 21.43
N THR A 5 -10.22 24.51 21.96
CA THR A 5 -11.50 24.13 21.34
C THR A 5 -12.70 24.47 22.20
N ARG A 6 -13.89 24.56 21.57
CA ARG A 6 -15.09 25.15 22.19
C ARG A 6 -16.00 24.11 22.87
N TRP A 7 -16.12 22.90 22.33
CA TRP A 7 -17.10 21.90 22.79
C TRP A 7 -16.50 20.86 23.73
N TRP A 8 -16.37 21.24 25.00
CA TRP A 8 -16.01 20.34 26.07
C TRP A 8 -16.40 20.91 27.44
N ARG A 9 -16.46 20.05 28.44
CA ARG A 9 -16.71 20.42 29.84
C ARG A 9 -15.80 19.65 30.79
N PRO A 10 -15.46 20.23 31.96
CA PRO A 10 -14.72 19.51 32.99
C PRO A 10 -15.58 18.39 33.61
N ASP A 11 -14.93 17.27 33.96
CA ASP A 11 -15.53 16.11 34.65
C ASP A 11 -14.49 15.51 35.60
N ALA A 12 -14.50 15.97 36.85
CA ALA A 12 -13.54 15.61 37.89
C ALA A 12 -12.07 15.83 37.46
N ASP A 13 -11.28 14.76 37.37
CA ASP A 13 -9.88 14.76 36.92
C ASP A 13 -9.74 14.67 35.38
N ARG A 14 -10.84 14.77 34.64
CA ARG A 14 -10.94 14.58 33.19
C ARG A 14 -11.72 15.72 32.52
N ILE A 15 -11.78 15.65 31.19
CA ILE A 15 -12.68 16.47 30.37
C ILE A 15 -13.58 15.56 29.52
N VAL A 16 -14.77 16.03 29.19
CA VAL A 16 -15.69 15.36 28.26
C VAL A 16 -15.77 16.19 26.98
N CYS A 17 -15.56 15.55 25.83
CA CYS A 17 -15.71 16.17 24.51
C CYS A 17 -17.19 16.16 24.09
N ASP A 18 -17.83 17.33 24.00
CA ASP A 18 -19.26 17.45 23.70
C ASP A 18 -19.54 17.74 22.20
N LEU A 19 -18.52 17.70 21.34
CA LEU A 19 -18.62 17.98 19.90
C LEU A 19 -19.49 16.95 19.16
N CYS A 20 -19.30 15.67 19.45
CA CYS A 20 -19.97 14.59 18.74
C CYS A 20 -20.56 13.59 19.74
N PRO A 21 -21.56 12.77 19.34
CA PRO A 21 -22.27 11.87 20.25
C PRO A 21 -21.42 10.78 20.93
N ARG A 22 -20.10 10.79 20.75
CA ARG A 22 -19.17 9.89 21.45
C ARG A 22 -18.88 10.28 22.89
N GLU A 23 -19.01 11.56 23.24
CA GLU A 23 -18.77 12.06 24.60
C GLU A 23 -17.46 11.54 25.22
N CYS A 24 -16.37 11.62 24.46
CA CYS A 24 -15.09 11.02 24.88
C CYS A 24 -14.62 11.63 26.22
N ARG A 25 -14.46 10.80 27.25
CA ARG A 25 -13.91 11.20 28.56
C ARG A 25 -12.40 11.04 28.59
N LEU A 26 -11.67 12.15 28.64
CA LEU A 26 -10.23 12.21 28.43
C LEU A 26 -9.48 12.65 29.68
N ALA A 27 -8.58 11.79 30.16
CA ALA A 27 -7.58 12.17 31.17
C ALA A 27 -6.53 13.13 30.56
N PRO A 28 -5.78 13.89 31.38
CA PRO A 28 -4.71 14.75 30.91
C PRO A 28 -3.73 14.00 29.98
N GLY A 29 -3.43 14.58 28.83
CA GLY A 29 -2.59 14.00 27.78
C GLY A 29 -3.30 13.04 26.82
N GLN A 30 -4.50 12.54 27.15
CA GLN A 30 -5.25 11.57 26.35
C GLN A 30 -5.89 12.21 25.11
N ARG A 31 -6.02 11.43 24.03
CA ARG A 31 -6.71 11.81 22.79
C ARG A 31 -8.07 11.13 22.68
N GLY A 32 -9.03 11.81 22.08
CA GLY A 32 -10.34 11.28 21.71
C GLY A 32 -10.27 10.15 20.68
N PHE A 33 -11.42 9.50 20.44
CA PHE A 33 -11.54 8.45 19.43
C PHE A 33 -11.03 8.90 18.04
N CYS A 34 -11.24 10.17 17.71
CA CYS A 34 -10.81 10.77 16.45
C CYS A 34 -9.30 11.01 16.34
N PHE A 35 -8.53 10.80 17.41
CA PHE A 35 -7.08 11.03 17.52
C PHE A 35 -6.60 12.48 17.41
N VAL A 36 -7.43 13.42 16.96
CA VAL A 36 -7.03 14.82 16.73
C VAL A 36 -7.38 15.79 17.86
N ARG A 37 -8.36 15.44 18.70
CA ARG A 37 -8.72 16.22 19.91
C ARG A 37 -8.04 15.63 21.13
N ARG A 38 -7.31 16.44 21.88
CA ARG A 38 -6.48 16.03 23.02
C ARG A 38 -6.80 16.85 24.25
N ASN A 39 -6.84 16.21 25.42
CA ASN A 39 -6.78 16.93 26.70
C ASN A 39 -5.33 17.37 26.96
N SER A 40 -5.05 18.66 26.94
CA SER A 40 -3.75 19.25 27.22
C SER A 40 -3.85 20.14 28.46
N GLY A 41 -3.43 19.61 29.62
CA GLY A 41 -3.39 20.40 30.86
C GLY A 41 -4.75 20.76 31.45
N GLY A 42 -5.81 20.00 31.12
CA GLY A 42 -7.17 20.27 31.59
C GLY A 42 -8.06 21.00 30.57
N GLU A 43 -7.54 21.33 29.39
CA GLU A 43 -8.28 21.95 28.30
C GLU A 43 -8.27 21.07 27.05
N MET A 44 -9.31 21.17 26.21
CA MET A 44 -9.37 20.44 24.95
C MET A 44 -8.68 21.21 23.82
N GLU A 45 -7.76 20.55 23.14
CA GLU A 45 -6.92 21.09 22.07
C GLU A 45 -7.12 20.33 20.75
N LEU A 46 -7.22 21.05 19.63
CA LEU A 46 -7.21 20.51 18.27
C LEU A 46 -5.79 20.47 17.71
N THR A 47 -5.28 19.26 17.46
CA THR A 47 -3.90 19.03 17.02
C THR A 47 -3.68 19.12 15.50
N THR A 48 -4.76 19.28 14.74
CA THR A 48 -4.78 19.39 13.27
C THR A 48 -5.13 20.79 12.74
N TYR A 49 -5.26 21.81 13.60
CA TYR A 49 -5.57 23.15 13.13
C TYR A 49 -4.47 23.68 12.18
N GLY A 50 -4.88 24.17 11.01
CA GLY A 50 -3.97 24.64 9.95
C GLY A 50 -3.17 23.52 9.27
N ARG A 51 -3.59 22.26 9.37
CA ARG A 51 -2.91 21.09 8.80
C ARG A 51 -3.87 20.29 7.92
N SER A 52 -3.48 20.06 6.67
CA SER A 52 -4.26 19.30 5.70
C SER A 52 -3.48 18.12 5.15
N THR A 53 -4.16 17.01 4.91
CA THR A 53 -3.60 15.83 4.23
C THR A 53 -3.38 16.03 2.73
N GLY A 54 -3.78 17.19 2.20
CA GLY A 54 -3.55 17.63 0.82
C GLY A 54 -4.67 18.53 0.33
N PHE A 55 -4.40 19.30 -0.72
CA PHE A 55 -5.37 20.17 -1.39
C PHE A 55 -5.57 19.74 -2.83
N CYS A 56 -6.82 19.67 -3.28
CA CYS A 56 -7.12 19.29 -4.66
C CYS A 56 -8.40 19.95 -5.14
N ILE A 57 -8.38 20.49 -6.35
CA ILE A 57 -9.58 20.96 -7.03
C ILE A 57 -10.19 19.77 -7.77
N ASP A 58 -11.43 19.44 -7.42
CA ASP A 58 -12.22 18.34 -7.96
C ASP A 58 -13.52 18.90 -8.58
N PRO A 59 -14.27 18.12 -9.40
CA PRO A 59 -15.65 18.45 -9.73
C PRO A 59 -16.56 18.37 -8.50
N ILE A 60 -17.61 19.19 -8.50
CA ILE A 60 -18.63 19.17 -7.45
C ILE A 60 -19.38 17.84 -7.39
N GLU A 61 -19.55 17.15 -8.53
CA GLU A 61 -20.18 15.84 -8.64
C GLU A 61 -19.47 14.77 -7.81
N LYS A 62 -18.17 14.95 -7.56
CA LYS A 62 -17.39 14.06 -6.68
C LYS A 62 -17.69 14.27 -5.20
N LYS A 63 -18.34 15.38 -4.83
CA LYS A 63 -18.87 15.67 -3.50
C LYS A 63 -20.39 15.47 -3.54
N PRO A 64 -20.89 14.27 -3.84
CA PRO A 64 -22.20 13.95 -4.44
C PRO A 64 -23.28 15.03 -4.23
N LEU A 65 -23.19 16.10 -5.01
CA LEU A 65 -24.00 17.31 -4.93
C LEU A 65 -24.44 17.65 -6.35
N ASN A 66 -25.50 16.99 -6.82
CA ASN A 66 -26.00 17.17 -8.18
C ASN A 66 -26.84 18.46 -8.31
N HIS A 67 -27.31 19.00 -7.19
CA HIS A 67 -28.21 20.14 -7.13
C HIS A 67 -27.54 21.37 -6.50
N PHE A 68 -26.20 21.37 -6.39
CA PHE A 68 -25.45 22.51 -5.90
C PHE A 68 -24.28 22.81 -6.83
N LEU A 69 -24.39 23.89 -7.60
CA LEU A 69 -23.39 24.40 -8.55
C LEU A 69 -22.82 23.32 -9.50
N PRO A 70 -23.67 22.49 -10.14
CA PRO A 70 -23.21 21.36 -10.98
C PRO A 70 -22.25 21.81 -12.09
N GLY A 71 -21.18 21.05 -12.29
CA GLY A 71 -20.14 21.26 -13.30
C GLY A 71 -19.06 22.27 -12.90
N THR A 72 -19.10 22.82 -11.69
CA THR A 72 -18.12 23.82 -11.21
C THR A 72 -16.93 23.18 -10.47
N PRO A 73 -15.75 23.84 -10.48
CA PRO A 73 -14.60 23.42 -9.68
C PRO A 73 -14.78 23.71 -8.18
N VAL A 74 -14.41 22.74 -7.35
CA VAL A 74 -14.40 22.85 -5.88
C VAL A 74 -13.03 22.49 -5.28
N LEU A 75 -12.46 23.42 -4.50
CA LEU A 75 -11.22 23.14 -3.75
C LEU A 75 -11.52 22.24 -2.55
N SER A 76 -10.91 21.07 -2.50
CA SER A 76 -11.21 20.00 -1.56
C SER A 76 -10.02 19.69 -0.65
N PHE A 77 -10.27 19.61 0.66
CA PHE A 77 -9.24 19.22 1.64
C PHE A 77 -9.81 18.55 2.89
N GLY A 78 -8.93 17.88 3.64
CA GLY A 78 -9.28 17.15 4.86
C GLY A 78 -8.09 16.96 5.79
N THR A 79 -8.37 16.61 7.04
CA THR A 79 -7.35 16.38 8.07
C THR A 79 -7.19 14.88 8.37
N ALA A 80 -6.39 14.51 9.37
CA ALA A 80 -6.30 13.11 9.83
C ALA A 80 -7.46 12.74 10.77
N GLY A 81 -7.78 11.45 10.88
CA GLY A 81 -8.74 10.93 11.87
C GLY A 81 -10.21 11.02 11.45
N CYS A 82 -11.11 10.47 12.28
CA CYS A 82 -12.56 10.45 12.03
C CYS A 82 -13.33 10.15 13.34
N ASN A 83 -14.55 10.66 13.51
CA ASN A 83 -15.46 10.31 14.61
C ASN A 83 -16.15 8.95 14.41
N LEU A 84 -16.18 8.41 13.19
CA LEU A 84 -16.71 7.06 12.91
C LEU A 84 -15.58 6.01 12.79
N GLY A 85 -15.92 4.77 13.12
CA GLY A 85 -15.08 3.57 13.07
C GLY A 85 -15.28 2.69 11.83
N CYS A 86 -15.77 3.24 10.71
CA CYS A 86 -16.15 2.51 9.49
C CYS A 86 -15.12 1.45 9.06
N LYS A 87 -15.53 0.18 9.02
CA LYS A 87 -14.73 -0.96 8.53
C LYS A 87 -14.55 -0.99 7.02
N PHE A 88 -15.44 -0.32 6.29
CA PHE A 88 -15.49 -0.22 4.82
C PHE A 88 -14.96 1.12 4.29
N CYS A 89 -14.22 1.88 5.09
CA CYS A 89 -13.83 3.25 4.71
C CYS A 89 -12.91 3.25 3.47
N GLN A 90 -13.36 3.88 2.39
CA GLN A 90 -12.60 4.01 1.13
C GLN A 90 -11.48 5.07 1.24
N ASN A 91 -11.57 5.99 2.21
CA ASN A 91 -10.53 6.97 2.56
C ASN A 91 -9.77 6.58 3.84
N TRP A 92 -9.56 5.28 4.09
CA TRP A 92 -9.02 4.79 5.37
C TRP A 92 -7.59 5.26 5.68
N SER A 93 -6.78 5.49 4.64
CA SER A 93 -5.39 5.96 4.77
C SER A 93 -5.30 7.34 5.43
N ILE A 94 -6.33 8.18 5.26
CA ILE A 94 -6.46 9.52 5.86
C ILE A 94 -7.26 9.43 7.18
N SER A 95 -8.46 8.85 7.11
CA SER A 95 -9.43 8.86 8.22
C SER A 95 -9.06 7.96 9.40
N LYS A 96 -8.16 6.99 9.23
CA LYS A 96 -7.67 6.09 10.30
C LYS A 96 -6.21 6.32 10.69
N SER A 97 -5.57 7.35 10.11
CA SER A 97 -4.18 7.70 10.43
C SER A 97 -4.05 8.29 11.85
N ARG A 98 -3.00 7.89 12.55
CA ARG A 98 -2.55 8.50 13.82
C ARG A 98 -1.36 9.45 13.63
N GLN A 99 -0.85 9.55 12.40
CA GLN A 99 0.35 10.31 12.06
C GLN A 99 -0.04 11.70 11.52
N ILE A 100 -0.39 12.61 12.44
CA ILE A 100 -0.77 13.99 12.12
C ILE A 100 0.43 14.82 11.60
N GLU A 101 1.67 14.40 11.87
CA GLU A 101 2.87 15.21 11.56
C GLU A 101 3.62 14.80 10.29
N GLN A 102 3.37 13.61 9.73
CA GLN A 102 4.09 13.12 8.53
C GLN A 102 3.37 13.40 7.21
N LEU A 103 2.10 13.85 7.25
CA LEU A 103 1.23 14.03 6.09
C LEU A 103 0.43 15.33 6.22
N SER A 104 1.08 16.47 6.44
CA SER A 104 0.35 17.73 6.61
C SER A 104 0.99 18.92 5.91
N GLU A 105 0.41 19.28 4.77
CA GLU A 105 0.56 20.63 4.23
C GLU A 105 -0.03 21.62 5.24
N GLN A 106 0.63 22.76 5.45
CA GLN A 106 0.15 23.80 6.35
C GLN A 106 -0.44 24.93 5.53
N ALA A 107 -1.67 25.31 5.85
CA ALA A 107 -2.33 26.46 5.26
C ALA A 107 -3.22 27.12 6.31
N SER A 108 -3.28 28.45 6.29
CA SER A 108 -4.25 29.20 7.07
C SER A 108 -5.62 29.18 6.37
N PRO A 109 -6.72 29.41 7.11
CA PRO A 109 -8.04 29.67 6.54
C PRO A 109 -8.04 30.67 5.37
N GLN A 110 -7.33 31.79 5.52
CA GLN A 110 -7.23 32.84 4.51
C GLN A 110 -6.47 32.37 3.27
N ALA A 111 -5.38 31.62 3.44
CA ALA A 111 -4.61 31.09 2.32
C ALA A 111 -5.45 30.08 1.50
N ILE A 112 -6.30 29.28 2.16
CA ILE A 112 -7.20 28.35 1.48
C ILE A 112 -8.25 29.11 0.66
N ALA A 113 -8.92 30.09 1.27
CA ALA A 113 -9.92 30.91 0.59
C ALA A 113 -9.32 31.65 -0.61
N GLN A 114 -8.14 32.25 -0.43
CA GLN A 114 -7.44 32.96 -1.49
C GLN A 114 -7.05 32.02 -2.64
N ALA A 115 -6.48 30.84 -2.34
CA ALA A 115 -6.11 29.87 -3.35
C ALA A 115 -7.33 29.35 -4.15
N ALA A 116 -8.47 29.15 -3.49
CA ALA A 116 -9.71 28.79 -4.16
C ALA A 116 -10.19 29.90 -5.10
N ALA A 117 -10.18 31.16 -4.66
CA ALA A 117 -10.59 32.31 -5.46
C ALA A 117 -9.69 32.49 -6.70
N GLU A 118 -8.37 32.43 -6.50
CA GLU A 118 -7.37 32.54 -7.57
C GLU A 118 -7.46 31.42 -8.60
N SER A 119 -7.85 30.22 -8.14
CA SER A 119 -8.03 29.05 -9.01
C SER A 119 -9.40 29.01 -9.70
N GLY A 120 -10.23 30.05 -9.54
CA GLY A 120 -11.56 30.12 -10.13
C GLY A 120 -12.57 29.13 -9.54
N CYS A 121 -12.27 28.53 -8.37
CA CYS A 121 -13.22 27.67 -7.67
C CYS A 121 -14.47 28.47 -7.29
N ARG A 122 -15.63 27.81 -7.31
CA ARG A 122 -16.87 28.41 -6.78
C ARG A 122 -17.06 28.12 -5.31
N SER A 123 -16.44 27.04 -4.85
CA SER A 123 -16.60 26.57 -3.49
C SER A 123 -15.36 25.89 -2.93
N VAL A 124 -15.35 25.72 -1.61
CA VAL A 124 -14.38 24.92 -0.86
C VAL A 124 -15.10 23.79 -0.13
N ALA A 125 -14.64 22.55 -0.29
CA ALA A 125 -15.19 21.37 0.36
C ALA A 125 -14.29 20.84 1.47
N PHE A 126 -14.87 20.75 2.67
CA PHE A 126 -14.32 20.07 3.83
C PHE A 126 -14.67 18.57 3.73
N THR A 127 -13.68 17.73 3.39
CA THR A 127 -13.88 16.35 2.93
C THR A 127 -12.68 15.44 3.23
N TYR A 128 -12.56 14.29 2.54
CA TYR A 128 -11.63 13.17 2.75
C TYR A 128 -11.79 12.42 4.07
N ASN A 129 -12.05 13.16 5.16
CA ASN A 129 -12.51 12.68 6.44
C ASN A 129 -13.65 13.59 6.95
N ASP A 130 -14.28 13.20 8.07
CA ASP A 130 -15.42 13.94 8.59
C ASP A 130 -14.99 15.31 9.17
N PRO A 131 -15.51 16.44 8.66
CA PRO A 131 -15.11 17.78 9.09
C PRO A 131 -15.53 18.15 10.51
N VAL A 132 -16.51 17.45 11.10
CA VAL A 132 -16.97 17.68 12.47
C VAL A 132 -15.81 17.61 13.47
N ILE A 133 -14.88 16.66 13.30
CA ILE A 133 -13.80 16.47 14.30
C ILE A 133 -12.80 17.62 14.35
N TRP A 134 -12.73 18.44 13.30
CA TRP A 134 -11.86 19.61 13.15
C TRP A 134 -12.65 20.89 12.89
N ALA A 135 -13.87 20.96 13.43
CA ALA A 135 -14.85 22.02 13.24
C ALA A 135 -14.31 23.45 13.35
N GLU A 136 -13.40 23.76 14.29
CA GLU A 136 -12.84 25.12 14.42
C GLU A 136 -12.10 25.55 13.15
N TYR A 137 -11.33 24.64 12.54
CA TYR A 137 -10.61 24.93 11.31
C TYR A 137 -11.54 25.02 10.10
N ALA A 138 -12.60 24.21 10.07
CA ALA A 138 -13.64 24.31 9.04
C ALA A 138 -14.41 25.65 9.12
N ILE A 139 -14.85 26.05 10.31
CA ILE A 139 -15.59 27.30 10.55
C ILE A 139 -14.74 28.51 10.16
N ASP A 140 -13.49 28.57 10.60
CA ASP A 140 -12.62 29.72 10.31
C ASP A 140 -12.32 29.81 8.80
N THR A 141 -12.14 28.66 8.13
CA THR A 141 -11.97 28.60 6.67
C THR A 141 -13.25 29.01 5.94
N ALA A 142 -14.41 28.62 6.46
CA ALA A 142 -15.69 28.97 5.87
C ALA A 142 -15.94 30.48 5.90
N LYS A 143 -15.65 31.12 7.04
CA LYS A 143 -15.68 32.58 7.18
C LYS A 143 -14.76 33.27 6.17
N ALA A 144 -13.52 32.81 6.05
CA ALA A 144 -12.58 33.35 5.08
C ALA A 144 -13.03 33.16 3.62
N CYS A 145 -13.73 32.06 3.30
CA CYS A 145 -14.32 31.84 1.98
C CYS A 145 -15.44 32.83 1.69
N HIS A 146 -16.34 33.06 2.65
CA HIS A 146 -17.44 34.01 2.50
C HIS A 146 -16.96 35.45 2.30
N ASP A 147 -15.87 35.87 2.96
CA ASP A 147 -15.24 37.18 2.74
C ASP A 147 -14.80 37.40 1.29
N LEU A 148 -14.53 36.32 0.54
CA LEU A 148 -14.16 36.33 -0.88
C LEU A 148 -15.32 35.92 -1.82
N GLY A 149 -16.53 35.74 -1.29
CA GLY A 149 -17.71 35.34 -2.06
C GLY A 149 -17.70 33.87 -2.52
N LEU A 150 -16.86 33.01 -1.93
CA LEU A 150 -16.80 31.58 -2.20
C LEU A 150 -17.79 30.81 -1.34
N LYS A 151 -18.42 29.78 -1.90
CA LYS A 151 -19.32 28.87 -1.18
C LYS A 151 -18.56 27.81 -0.39
N THR A 152 -19.18 27.22 0.62
CA THR A 152 -18.54 26.23 1.50
C THR A 152 -19.36 24.95 1.59
N ILE A 153 -18.68 23.80 1.60
CA ILE A 153 -19.31 22.48 1.56
C ILE A 153 -18.78 21.60 2.68
N ALA A 154 -19.67 20.91 3.40
CA ALA A 154 -19.31 19.85 4.33
C ALA A 154 -19.68 18.47 3.78
N VAL A 155 -18.70 17.57 3.58
CA VAL A 155 -18.96 16.15 3.33
C VAL A 155 -18.79 15.39 4.63
N THR A 156 -19.89 15.01 5.25
CA THR A 156 -19.93 14.57 6.66
C THR A 156 -20.83 13.35 6.86
N ALA A 157 -20.56 12.56 7.91
CA ALA A 157 -21.49 11.54 8.38
C ALA A 157 -22.67 12.12 9.19
N GLY A 158 -22.72 13.44 9.41
CA GLY A 158 -23.77 14.08 10.20
C GLY A 158 -23.75 13.66 11.67
N TYR A 159 -22.62 13.14 12.17
CA TYR A 159 -22.50 12.61 13.53
C TYR A 159 -21.99 13.67 14.51
N ILE A 160 -22.86 14.64 14.80
CA ILE A 160 -22.60 15.86 15.59
C ILE A 160 -23.67 16.01 16.68
N THR A 161 -23.35 16.67 17.79
CA THR A 161 -24.33 16.92 18.87
C THR A 161 -25.23 18.11 18.55
N PRO A 162 -26.45 18.17 19.13
CA PRO A 162 -27.34 19.33 18.99
C PRO A 162 -26.69 20.66 19.44
N SER A 163 -25.83 20.63 20.45
CA SER A 163 -25.15 21.83 20.96
C SER A 163 -24.05 22.36 20.03
N ALA A 164 -23.47 21.51 19.17
CA ALA A 164 -22.40 21.90 18.26
C ALA A 164 -22.88 22.19 16.83
N ARG A 165 -23.98 21.56 16.38
CA ARG A 165 -24.40 21.59 14.97
C ARG A 165 -24.73 23.00 14.46
N GLY A 166 -25.40 23.83 15.27
CA GLY A 166 -25.78 25.19 14.86
C GLY A 166 -24.57 26.02 14.44
N GLU A 167 -23.56 26.09 15.30
CA GLU A 167 -22.33 26.85 15.04
C GLU A 167 -21.45 26.22 13.93
N PHE A 168 -21.44 24.89 13.81
CA PHE A 168 -20.70 24.22 12.73
C PHE A 168 -21.31 24.52 11.35
N PHE A 169 -22.64 24.48 11.24
CA PHE A 169 -23.34 24.67 9.98
C PHE A 169 -23.65 26.13 9.64
N GLU A 170 -23.48 27.08 10.57
CA GLU A 170 -23.76 28.52 10.38
C GLU A 170 -23.10 29.10 9.12
N HIS A 171 -21.89 28.63 8.79
CA HIS A 171 -21.13 29.11 7.62
C HIS A 171 -20.99 28.06 6.53
N ILE A 172 -21.81 27.00 6.52
CA ILE A 172 -21.80 25.96 5.50
C ILE A 172 -22.94 26.25 4.52
N ASP A 173 -22.64 26.44 3.24
CA ASP A 173 -23.69 26.67 2.22
C ASP A 173 -24.33 25.36 1.75
N ALA A 174 -23.56 24.26 1.69
CA ALA A 174 -24.07 22.95 1.34
C ALA A 174 -23.45 21.79 2.11
N ALA A 175 -24.19 20.71 2.27
CA ALA A 175 -23.73 19.49 2.90
C ALA A 175 -24.07 18.25 2.07
N ASN A 176 -23.11 17.35 1.94
CA ASN A 176 -23.43 15.97 1.59
C ASN A 176 -23.37 15.13 2.87
N VAL A 177 -24.51 14.57 3.27
CA VAL A 177 -24.64 13.78 4.49
C VAL A 177 -24.67 12.30 4.16
N ASP A 178 -23.67 11.61 4.66
CA ASP A 178 -23.47 10.19 4.48
C ASP A 178 -24.36 9.36 5.42
N LEU A 179 -25.57 9.00 4.98
CA LEU A 179 -26.46 8.08 5.67
C LEU A 179 -26.03 6.63 5.35
N LYS A 180 -25.23 6.03 6.24
CA LYS A 180 -24.48 4.79 5.92
C LYS A 180 -25.36 3.55 5.79
N ALA A 181 -26.49 3.51 6.46
CA ALA A 181 -27.47 2.42 6.47
C ALA A 181 -28.75 2.90 7.15
N PHE A 182 -29.81 2.09 7.10
CA PHE A 182 -31.05 2.36 7.86
C PHE A 182 -31.28 1.25 8.89
N SER A 183 -30.23 0.95 9.64
CA SER A 183 -30.16 -0.11 10.64
C SER A 183 -29.17 0.23 11.77
N GLU A 184 -29.63 0.20 13.01
CA GLU A 184 -28.78 0.41 14.19
C GLU A 184 -27.67 -0.64 14.30
N VAL A 185 -27.97 -1.89 13.95
CA VAL A 185 -26.99 -2.99 13.98
C VAL A 185 -25.83 -2.74 13.02
N PHE A 186 -26.10 -2.12 11.86
CA PHE A 186 -25.06 -1.71 10.93
C PHE A 186 -24.16 -0.65 11.57
N TYR A 187 -24.76 0.38 12.17
CA TYR A 187 -24.06 1.47 12.81
C TYR A 187 -23.18 0.99 13.98
N GLU A 188 -23.70 0.13 14.85
CA GLU A 188 -22.92 -0.44 15.96
C GLU A 188 -21.75 -1.30 15.46
N LYS A 189 -21.99 -2.20 14.50
CA LYS A 189 -21.00 -3.23 14.12
C LYS A 189 -19.98 -2.75 13.10
N LEU A 190 -20.39 -1.89 12.17
CA LEU A 190 -19.58 -1.52 11.02
C LEU A 190 -19.01 -0.12 11.12
N THR A 191 -19.70 0.82 11.77
CA THR A 191 -19.23 2.21 11.96
C THR A 191 -18.90 2.55 13.41
N LEU A 192 -19.19 1.68 14.38
CA LEU A 192 -19.00 1.93 15.81
C LEU A 192 -19.72 3.20 16.30
N SER A 193 -20.88 3.52 15.74
CA SER A 193 -21.69 4.71 16.04
C SER A 193 -23.17 4.32 16.14
N HIS A 194 -24.07 5.31 16.20
CA HIS A 194 -25.52 5.11 16.28
C HIS A 194 -26.24 5.80 15.10
N LEU A 195 -27.38 5.27 14.66
CA LEU A 195 -28.15 5.81 13.53
C LEU A 195 -28.86 7.11 13.90
N GLU A 196 -29.54 7.13 15.03
CA GLU A 196 -30.43 8.23 15.43
C GLU A 196 -29.77 9.62 15.42
N PRO A 197 -28.52 9.83 15.88
CA PRO A 197 -27.89 11.14 15.81
C PRO A 197 -27.71 11.69 14.38
N VAL A 198 -27.58 10.81 13.39
CA VAL A 198 -27.49 11.21 11.98
C VAL A 198 -28.87 11.63 11.47
N LEU A 199 -29.91 10.86 11.79
CA LEU A 199 -31.30 11.20 11.44
C LEU A 199 -31.74 12.52 12.06
N ASP A 200 -31.35 12.76 13.32
CA ASP A 200 -31.63 14.01 14.01
C ASP A 200 -30.94 15.22 13.36
N THR A 201 -29.70 15.03 12.90
CA THR A 201 -28.99 16.08 12.14
C THR A 201 -29.65 16.35 10.80
N LEU A 202 -30.14 15.32 10.10
CA LEU A 202 -30.88 15.49 8.84
C LEU A 202 -32.21 16.24 9.02
N ARG A 203 -32.99 15.90 10.05
CA ARG A 203 -34.21 16.66 10.40
C ARG A 203 -33.90 18.11 10.71
N TRP A 204 -32.85 18.35 11.50
CA TRP A 204 -32.41 19.71 11.82
C TRP A 204 -31.98 20.50 10.58
N LEU A 205 -31.19 19.89 9.68
CA LEU A 205 -30.77 20.54 8.43
C LEU A 205 -31.98 20.97 7.60
N LYS A 206 -33.03 20.12 7.53
CA LYS A 206 -34.25 20.42 6.78
C LYS A 206 -35.11 21.50 7.42
N HIS A 207 -35.35 21.42 8.72
CA HIS A 207 -36.40 22.18 9.39
C HIS A 207 -35.89 23.43 10.12
N GLU A 208 -34.59 23.49 10.41
CA GLU A 208 -33.99 24.51 11.27
C GLU A 208 -32.76 25.20 10.66
N SER A 209 -32.40 24.88 9.40
CA SER A 209 -31.25 25.48 8.71
C SER A 209 -31.56 25.85 7.26
N ASP A 210 -30.79 26.78 6.70
CA ASP A 210 -30.83 27.15 5.28
C ASP A 210 -29.78 26.41 4.44
N VAL A 211 -29.07 25.43 5.02
CA VAL A 211 -28.00 24.69 4.35
C VAL A 211 -28.61 23.77 3.28
N TRP A 212 -28.18 23.89 2.04
CA TRP A 212 -28.57 22.93 1.00
C TRP A 212 -27.96 21.56 1.33
N PHE A 213 -28.72 20.48 1.28
CA PHE A 213 -28.12 19.17 1.53
C PHE A 213 -28.65 18.05 0.64
N GLU A 214 -27.76 17.09 0.39
CA GLU A 214 -28.03 15.87 -0.34
C GLU A 214 -27.55 14.67 0.48
N ILE A 215 -28.19 13.51 0.32
CA ILE A 215 -27.89 12.31 1.10
C ILE A 215 -27.13 11.32 0.24
N THR A 216 -26.07 10.73 0.78
CA THR A 216 -25.37 9.61 0.13
C THR A 216 -25.47 8.33 0.95
N ASN A 217 -25.87 7.26 0.29
CA ASN A 217 -25.95 5.91 0.84
C ASN A 217 -25.04 4.98 0.02
N LEU A 218 -23.98 4.49 0.66
CA LEU A 218 -23.05 3.53 0.05
C LEU A 218 -23.64 2.13 0.20
N ILE A 219 -23.99 1.50 -0.92
CA ILE A 219 -24.59 0.15 -0.92
C ILE A 219 -23.48 -0.89 -0.80
N ILE A 220 -23.53 -1.76 0.21
CA ILE A 220 -22.53 -2.77 0.54
C ILE A 220 -23.16 -4.16 0.49
N PRO A 221 -22.67 -5.07 -0.37
CA PRO A 221 -23.23 -6.41 -0.50
C PRO A 221 -23.32 -7.21 0.81
N GLY A 222 -24.49 -7.75 1.11
CA GLY A 222 -24.77 -8.49 2.34
C GLY A 222 -24.62 -7.67 3.63
N ALA A 223 -24.86 -6.36 3.58
CA ALA A 223 -24.80 -5.49 4.76
C ALA A 223 -25.95 -4.47 4.85
N ASN A 224 -26.24 -3.73 3.78
CA ASN A 224 -27.34 -2.76 3.70
C ASN A 224 -28.05 -2.80 2.32
N ASP A 225 -27.90 -3.90 1.58
CA ASP A 225 -28.30 -4.04 0.18
C ASP A 225 -29.64 -4.78 -0.01
N THR A 226 -30.60 -4.57 0.90
CA THR A 226 -31.90 -5.25 0.86
C THR A 226 -33.03 -4.30 0.45
N PRO A 227 -34.02 -4.76 -0.33
CA PRO A 227 -35.16 -3.93 -0.73
C PRO A 227 -35.92 -3.27 0.42
N ASP A 228 -36.07 -4.00 1.53
CA ASP A 228 -36.72 -3.53 2.76
C ASP A 228 -35.92 -2.40 3.43
N GLU A 229 -34.59 -2.48 3.45
CA GLU A 229 -33.76 -1.39 3.97
C GLU A 229 -33.84 -0.13 3.10
N TYR A 230 -33.81 -0.28 1.77
CA TYR A 230 -33.98 0.84 0.84
C TYR A 230 -35.35 1.52 1.03
N ARG A 231 -36.42 0.72 1.14
CA ARG A 231 -37.78 1.22 1.34
C ARG A 231 -37.91 2.02 2.64
N ARG A 232 -37.46 1.46 3.77
CA ARG A 232 -37.52 2.19 5.06
C ARG A 232 -36.78 3.52 5.02
N MET A 233 -35.60 3.53 4.41
CA MET A 233 -34.83 4.77 4.27
C MET A 233 -35.58 5.78 3.40
N ALA A 234 -36.11 5.34 2.25
CA ALA A 234 -36.80 6.21 1.32
C ALA A 234 -38.10 6.77 1.89
N ASP A 235 -38.92 5.94 2.53
CA ASP A 235 -40.16 6.35 3.18
C ASP A 235 -39.86 7.39 4.26
N TRP A 236 -38.84 7.16 5.10
CA TRP A 236 -38.43 8.12 6.12
C TRP A 236 -37.94 9.45 5.52
N VAL A 237 -37.16 9.42 4.44
CA VAL A 237 -36.70 10.65 3.76
C VAL A 237 -37.90 11.45 3.24
N VAL A 238 -38.87 10.79 2.61
CA VAL A 238 -40.07 11.47 2.07
C VAL A 238 -40.92 12.04 3.21
N GLU A 239 -41.14 11.28 4.28
CA GLU A 239 -41.97 11.67 5.42
C GLU A 239 -41.34 12.82 6.23
N GLU A 240 -40.05 12.74 6.53
CA GLU A 240 -39.40 13.66 7.45
C GLU A 240 -38.69 14.82 6.75
N LEU A 241 -38.17 14.61 5.54
CA LEU A 241 -37.36 15.62 4.83
C LEU A 241 -38.05 16.17 3.57
N GLY A 242 -39.08 15.47 3.08
CA GLY A 242 -39.80 15.79 1.87
C GLY A 242 -39.19 15.14 0.60
N PRO A 243 -39.95 15.10 -0.50
CA PRO A 243 -39.59 14.35 -1.71
C PRO A 243 -38.45 14.98 -2.52
N ASP A 244 -38.12 16.24 -2.24
CA ASP A 244 -37.19 17.05 -3.00
C ASP A 244 -35.73 16.94 -2.54
N VAL A 245 -35.45 16.27 -1.41
CA VAL A 245 -34.09 16.05 -0.94
C VAL A 245 -33.42 14.97 -1.79
N PRO A 246 -32.33 15.29 -2.53
CA PRO A 246 -31.67 14.31 -3.38
C PRO A 246 -31.00 13.16 -2.61
N VAL A 247 -31.10 11.95 -3.15
CA VAL A 247 -30.48 10.75 -2.58
C VAL A 247 -29.60 10.05 -3.61
N HIS A 248 -28.36 9.74 -3.21
CA HIS A 248 -27.35 9.10 -4.05
C HIS A 248 -27.04 7.70 -3.54
N PHE A 249 -27.29 6.68 -4.36
CA PHE A 249 -26.89 5.30 -4.11
C PHE A 249 -25.56 5.01 -4.78
N THR A 250 -24.51 4.79 -3.99
CA THR A 250 -23.14 4.67 -4.50
C THR A 250 -22.57 3.26 -4.37
N ALA A 251 -21.71 2.88 -5.32
CA ALA A 251 -21.04 1.58 -5.32
C ALA A 251 -19.92 1.50 -4.26
N PHE A 252 -19.94 0.43 -3.46
CA PHE A 252 -18.86 -0.03 -2.62
C PHE A 252 -17.79 -0.75 -3.44
N HIS A 253 -16.52 -0.55 -3.06
CA HIS A 253 -15.42 -1.42 -3.44
C HIS A 253 -14.71 -1.98 -2.19
N PRO A 254 -14.22 -3.24 -2.23
CA PRO A 254 -13.64 -3.89 -1.06
C PRO A 254 -12.35 -3.20 -0.61
N ASP A 255 -12.38 -2.62 0.58
CA ASP A 255 -11.29 -1.80 1.12
C ASP A 255 -11.15 -1.93 2.64
N PHE A 256 -10.01 -1.45 3.15
CA PHE A 256 -9.68 -1.39 4.57
C PHE A 256 -9.84 -2.73 5.31
N ARG A 257 -10.91 -2.89 6.10
CA ARG A 257 -11.18 -4.08 6.93
C ARG A 257 -12.33 -4.93 6.40
N MET A 258 -12.88 -4.57 5.23
CA MET A 258 -14.02 -5.23 4.62
C MET A 258 -13.64 -5.68 3.20
N THR A 259 -12.68 -6.59 3.13
CA THR A 259 -12.20 -7.20 1.87
C THR A 259 -12.84 -8.57 1.61
N ASP A 260 -13.80 -8.97 2.44
CA ASP A 260 -14.49 -10.26 2.46
C ASP A 260 -15.76 -10.31 1.58
N ARG A 261 -16.11 -9.19 0.94
CA ARG A 261 -17.31 -9.01 0.11
C ARG A 261 -16.91 -8.52 -1.28
N PRO A 262 -17.71 -8.79 -2.33
CA PRO A 262 -17.46 -8.24 -3.66
C PRO A 262 -17.80 -6.74 -3.73
N PRO A 263 -17.36 -6.02 -4.79
CA PRO A 263 -17.90 -4.70 -5.13
C PRO A 263 -19.42 -4.75 -5.34
N THR A 264 -20.10 -3.62 -5.19
CA THR A 264 -21.56 -3.54 -5.40
C THR A 264 -21.92 -3.86 -6.85
N PRO A 265 -22.83 -4.82 -7.07
CA PRO A 265 -23.33 -5.08 -8.42
C PRO A 265 -24.17 -3.88 -8.90
N PRO A 266 -24.06 -3.46 -10.17
CA PRO A 266 -24.85 -2.35 -10.72
C PRO A 266 -26.36 -2.51 -10.49
N GLU A 267 -26.87 -3.75 -10.54
CA GLU A 267 -28.27 -4.08 -10.35
C GLU A 267 -28.80 -3.65 -8.98
N ALA A 268 -27.98 -3.75 -7.92
CA ALA A 268 -28.38 -3.34 -6.58
C ALA A 268 -28.56 -1.81 -6.47
N LEU A 269 -27.75 -1.03 -7.19
CA LEU A 269 -27.89 0.43 -7.23
C LEU A 269 -29.15 0.85 -7.99
N VAL A 270 -29.43 0.15 -9.10
CA VAL A 270 -30.64 0.37 -9.88
C VAL A 270 -31.87 0.05 -9.04
N GLU A 271 -31.88 -1.09 -8.36
CA GLU A 271 -32.99 -1.49 -7.47
C GLU A 271 -33.22 -0.48 -6.35
N ALA A 272 -32.16 -0.05 -5.65
CA ALA A 272 -32.27 0.97 -4.60
C ALA A 272 -32.87 2.28 -5.12
N ARG A 273 -32.41 2.73 -6.30
CA ARG A 273 -32.94 3.93 -6.96
C ARG A 273 -34.42 3.79 -7.31
N GLU A 274 -34.83 2.71 -7.96
CA GLU A 274 -36.23 2.56 -8.36
C GLU A 274 -37.15 2.48 -7.12
N ILE A 275 -36.74 1.77 -6.07
CA ILE A 275 -37.49 1.73 -4.80
C ILE A 275 -37.61 3.14 -4.19
N ALA A 276 -36.55 3.93 -4.20
CA ALA A 276 -36.57 5.30 -3.71
C ALA A 276 -37.53 6.20 -4.51
N ARG A 277 -37.53 6.07 -5.85
CA ARG A 277 -38.46 6.81 -6.72
C ARG A 277 -39.90 6.37 -6.51
N ASP A 278 -40.14 5.07 -6.37
CA ASP A 278 -41.47 4.52 -6.08
C ASP A 278 -41.99 4.96 -4.70
N ALA A 279 -41.10 5.21 -3.74
CA ALA A 279 -41.45 5.77 -2.43
C ALA A 279 -41.84 7.25 -2.49
N GLY A 280 -41.49 7.94 -3.58
CA GLY A 280 -41.80 9.36 -3.79
C GLY A 280 -40.60 10.30 -3.78
N ILE A 281 -39.36 9.79 -3.71
CA ILE A 281 -38.17 10.65 -3.87
C ILE A 281 -38.08 11.10 -5.34
N HIS A 282 -38.17 12.40 -5.57
CA HIS A 282 -38.12 12.97 -6.92
C HIS A 282 -36.75 12.78 -7.57
N HIS A 283 -35.68 12.91 -6.77
CA HIS A 283 -34.30 12.95 -7.23
C HIS A 283 -33.45 11.85 -6.59
N ALA A 284 -33.55 10.63 -7.14
CA ALA A 284 -32.70 9.51 -6.76
C ALA A 284 -31.67 9.19 -7.86
N TYR A 285 -30.41 9.08 -7.46
CA TYR A 285 -29.25 8.91 -8.34
C TYR A 285 -28.48 7.62 -8.04
N VAL A 286 -27.86 7.04 -9.07
CA VAL A 286 -26.78 6.06 -8.88
C VAL A 286 -25.43 6.76 -9.01
N GLY A 287 -24.43 6.36 -8.23
CA GLY A 287 -23.10 6.98 -8.23
C GLY A 287 -21.98 5.95 -8.13
N ASN A 288 -20.75 6.40 -8.41
CA ASN A 288 -19.56 5.54 -8.59
C ASN A 288 -19.71 4.47 -9.70
N VAL A 289 -20.58 4.71 -10.69
CA VAL A 289 -20.80 3.89 -11.89
C VAL A 289 -21.02 4.79 -13.11
N HIS A 290 -20.88 4.27 -14.33
CA HIS A 290 -21.27 4.97 -15.56
C HIS A 290 -22.69 4.56 -15.94
N ASP A 291 -23.68 5.43 -15.70
CA ASP A 291 -25.08 5.19 -16.01
C ASP A 291 -25.81 6.52 -16.25
N VAL A 292 -25.67 7.05 -17.47
CA VAL A 292 -26.22 8.36 -17.85
C VAL A 292 -27.71 8.47 -17.55
N ALA A 293 -28.48 7.41 -17.80
CA ALA A 293 -29.91 7.41 -17.61
C ALA A 293 -30.30 7.64 -16.14
N ARG A 294 -29.51 7.11 -15.19
CA ARG A 294 -29.81 7.15 -13.75
C ARG A 294 -28.94 8.12 -12.95
N GLN A 295 -27.92 8.72 -13.57
CA GLN A 295 -27.09 9.82 -13.02
C GLN A 295 -27.63 11.22 -13.35
N SER A 296 -28.42 11.31 -14.42
CA SER A 296 -28.94 12.59 -14.90
C SER A 296 -30.13 13.09 -14.08
N THR A 297 -30.27 14.41 -13.99
CA THR A 297 -31.40 15.08 -13.34
C THR A 297 -32.55 15.26 -14.33
N TYR A 298 -33.74 14.81 -13.93
CA TYR A 298 -34.98 14.96 -14.68
C TYR A 298 -35.96 15.85 -13.92
N CYS A 299 -36.82 16.55 -14.65
CA CYS A 299 -37.90 17.33 -14.05
C CYS A 299 -38.92 16.39 -13.38
N ALA A 300 -39.22 16.61 -12.10
CA ALA A 300 -40.20 15.82 -11.36
C ALA A 300 -41.63 15.93 -11.92
N SER A 301 -41.96 17.07 -12.55
CA SER A 301 -43.29 17.37 -13.10
C SER A 301 -43.49 16.81 -14.52
N CYS A 302 -42.60 17.16 -15.47
CA CYS A 302 -42.77 16.77 -16.88
C CYS A 302 -41.87 15.61 -17.35
N GLY A 303 -40.96 15.12 -16.51
CA GLY A 303 -40.06 14.00 -16.83
C GLY A 303 -38.94 14.31 -17.83
N GLN A 304 -38.83 15.55 -18.32
CA GLN A 304 -37.78 15.94 -19.27
C GLN A 304 -36.39 15.94 -18.61
N LEU A 305 -35.38 15.54 -19.39
CA LEU A 305 -33.98 15.59 -19.00
C LEU A 305 -33.51 17.05 -18.86
N LEU A 306 -33.11 17.44 -17.65
CA LEU A 306 -32.68 18.81 -17.34
C LEU A 306 -31.17 18.94 -17.31
N ILE A 307 -30.49 18.04 -16.60
CA ILE A 307 -29.03 18.03 -16.53
C ILE A 307 -28.55 16.62 -16.80
N GLU A 308 -27.96 16.41 -17.97
CA GLU A 308 -27.37 15.14 -18.36
C GLU A 308 -26.01 14.97 -17.68
N ARG A 309 -25.77 13.79 -17.11
CA ARG A 309 -24.51 13.44 -16.46
C ARG A 309 -24.03 12.08 -16.88
N ASP A 310 -22.77 11.99 -17.28
CA ASP A 310 -22.02 10.74 -17.28
C ASP A 310 -20.88 10.91 -16.28
N TRP A 311 -21.01 10.25 -15.13
CA TRP A 311 -20.04 10.35 -14.05
C TRP A 311 -19.82 11.81 -13.58
N TYR A 312 -18.73 12.49 -13.98
CA TYR A 312 -18.42 13.88 -13.62
C TYR A 312 -18.55 14.85 -14.80
N GLU A 313 -18.97 14.37 -15.98
CA GLU A 313 -19.15 15.21 -17.16
C GLU A 313 -20.62 15.59 -17.34
N LEU A 314 -20.86 16.89 -17.55
CA LEU A 314 -22.18 17.41 -17.86
C LEU A 314 -22.43 17.44 -19.38
N GLY A 315 -23.56 16.89 -19.79
CA GLY A 315 -24.08 16.93 -21.15
C GLY A 315 -25.08 18.08 -21.33
N LYS A 316 -26.32 17.76 -21.69
CA LYS A 316 -27.43 18.73 -21.76
C LYS A 316 -27.63 19.50 -20.44
N TYR A 317 -28.01 20.77 -20.57
CA TYR A 317 -28.31 21.68 -19.46
C TYR A 317 -29.48 22.58 -19.85
N GLU A 318 -30.69 22.17 -19.46
CA GLU A 318 -31.98 22.72 -19.90
C GLU A 318 -32.73 23.38 -18.74
N LEU A 319 -32.03 24.27 -18.04
CA LEU A 319 -32.59 25.12 -16.98
C LEU A 319 -32.72 26.58 -17.44
N GLU A 320 -33.77 27.24 -16.98
CA GLU A 320 -33.92 28.70 -17.01
C GLU A 320 -33.84 29.22 -15.58
N GLY A 321 -32.64 29.62 -15.15
CA GLY A 321 -32.36 29.87 -13.73
C GLY A 321 -32.43 28.58 -12.92
N ASP A 322 -33.32 28.52 -11.94
CA ASP A 322 -33.62 27.36 -11.09
C ASP A 322 -34.86 26.58 -11.56
N ARG A 323 -35.32 26.80 -12.80
CA ARG A 323 -36.57 26.20 -13.32
C ARG A 323 -36.34 25.31 -14.54
N CYS A 324 -37.19 24.30 -14.68
CA CYS A 324 -37.30 23.49 -15.87
C CYS A 324 -37.61 24.38 -17.09
N ARG A 325 -36.77 24.34 -18.13
CA ARG A 325 -37.02 25.09 -19.38
C ARG A 325 -38.34 24.73 -20.06
N TYR A 326 -38.81 23.49 -19.89
CA TYR A 326 -39.97 22.96 -20.62
C TYR A 326 -41.31 23.24 -19.94
N CYS A 327 -41.39 23.16 -18.61
CA CYS A 327 -42.64 23.32 -17.87
C CYS A 327 -42.59 24.35 -16.74
N GLN A 328 -41.43 25.00 -16.52
CA GLN A 328 -41.21 26.05 -15.52
C GLN A 328 -41.35 25.61 -14.05
N GLU A 329 -41.45 24.31 -13.80
CA GLU A 329 -41.36 23.72 -12.45
C GLU A 329 -40.02 24.11 -11.82
N PRO A 330 -40.00 24.65 -10.59
CA PRO A 330 -38.77 24.84 -9.83
C PRO A 330 -38.03 23.52 -9.66
N LEU A 331 -36.72 23.54 -9.89
CA LEU A 331 -35.82 22.47 -9.54
C LEU A 331 -35.12 22.88 -8.23
N PRO A 332 -35.38 22.19 -7.11
CA PRO A 332 -34.76 22.52 -5.83
C PRO A 332 -33.24 22.39 -5.90
N GLY A 333 -32.51 23.46 -5.58
CA GLY A 333 -31.05 23.48 -5.59
C GLY A 333 -30.48 24.87 -5.86
N LEU A 334 -29.16 24.94 -6.02
CA LEU A 334 -28.44 26.14 -6.44
C LEU A 334 -27.76 25.87 -7.78
N TYR A 335 -28.09 26.66 -8.80
CA TYR A 335 -27.64 26.45 -10.18
C TYR A 335 -27.01 27.70 -10.76
N GLU A 336 -25.97 27.51 -11.58
CA GLU A 336 -25.47 28.59 -12.44
C GLU A 336 -26.38 28.72 -13.68
N PRO A 337 -26.54 29.91 -14.27
CA PRO A 337 -27.33 30.10 -15.49
C PRO A 337 -26.81 29.31 -16.70
N THR A 338 -25.55 28.89 -16.65
CA THR A 338 -24.86 28.17 -17.72
C THR A 338 -24.22 26.90 -17.18
N ARG A 339 -24.11 25.89 -18.03
CA ARG A 339 -23.43 24.63 -17.72
C ARG A 339 -21.95 24.87 -17.36
N GLY A 340 -21.50 24.35 -16.22
CA GLY A 340 -20.08 24.28 -15.89
C GLY A 340 -19.31 23.32 -16.81
N ASP A 341 -18.03 23.56 -17.01
CA ASP A 341 -17.16 22.84 -17.95
C ASP A 341 -15.93 22.20 -17.29
N TRP A 342 -15.95 22.07 -15.95
CA TRP A 342 -14.84 21.47 -15.22
C TRP A 342 -14.61 20.00 -15.60
N GLY A 343 -15.71 19.23 -15.71
CA GLY A 343 -15.68 17.81 -16.09
C GLY A 343 -14.94 16.94 -15.08
N ALA A 344 -14.38 15.81 -15.53
CA ALA A 344 -13.67 14.86 -14.68
C ALA A 344 -12.26 15.31 -14.21
N LYS A 345 -11.90 16.58 -14.42
CA LYS A 345 -10.55 17.10 -14.10
C LYS A 345 -10.28 17.03 -12.60
N ARG A 346 -9.08 16.59 -12.25
CA ARG A 346 -8.56 16.60 -10.89
C ARG A 346 -7.24 17.35 -10.86
N GLN A 347 -7.18 18.44 -10.11
CA GLN A 347 -6.00 19.31 -10.06
C GLN A 347 -5.50 19.44 -8.63
N PRO A 348 -4.49 18.66 -8.21
CA PRO A 348 -3.80 18.90 -6.95
C PRO A 348 -3.15 20.29 -6.93
N ILE A 349 -3.27 21.01 -5.82
CA ILE A 349 -2.62 22.32 -5.65
C ILE A 349 -1.80 22.33 -4.36
N LYS A 350 -0.77 23.19 -4.30
CA LYS A 350 -0.03 23.48 -3.08
C LYS A 350 -0.35 24.89 -2.64
N ILE A 351 -0.74 25.03 -1.37
CA ILE A 351 -1.07 26.32 -0.77
C ILE A 351 0.11 26.69 0.14
N THR A 352 0.90 27.68 -0.28
CA THR A 352 1.96 28.27 0.55
C THR A 352 1.42 29.50 1.25
N GLU A 353 1.71 29.65 2.54
CA GLU A 353 1.36 30.89 3.25
C GLU A 353 1.99 32.10 2.55
N PRO A 354 1.25 33.21 2.38
CA PRO A 354 1.86 34.47 2.02
C PRO A 354 2.90 34.81 3.08
N LYS A 355 4.09 35.25 2.65
CA LYS A 355 5.05 35.83 3.61
C LYS A 355 4.41 37.09 4.18
N GLU A 356 4.59 37.34 5.48
CA GLU A 356 4.19 38.60 6.15
C GLU A 356 4.70 39.87 5.45
N SER A 357 5.62 39.75 4.48
CA SER A 357 6.06 40.85 3.61
C SER A 357 4.97 41.43 2.71
N ASP A 358 3.87 40.72 2.47
CA ASP A 358 2.89 41.10 1.45
C ASP A 358 1.66 41.83 2.03
N ILE A 359 1.59 42.06 3.36
CA ILE A 359 0.41 42.64 4.05
C ILE A 359 0.68 43.98 4.76
N VAL A 360 1.91 44.51 4.84
CA VAL A 360 2.12 45.87 5.39
C VAL A 360 3.08 46.70 4.55
N SER A 361 2.55 47.33 3.51
CA SER A 361 3.05 48.64 3.12
C SER A 361 2.51 49.68 4.10
N ILE A 362 3.37 50.22 4.98
CA ILE A 362 3.41 51.60 5.51
C ILE A 362 4.41 51.67 6.70
N GLN A 363 5.42 52.54 6.54
CA GLN A 363 6.29 53.22 7.56
C GLN A 363 7.67 52.65 8.01
N HIS A 364 8.71 53.26 7.40
CA HIS A 364 9.97 53.83 7.91
C HIS A 364 10.83 53.19 9.04
N GLU A 365 12.10 53.00 8.65
CA GLU A 365 13.40 53.31 9.32
C GLU A 365 13.90 52.56 10.56
N GLY A 366 15.16 52.08 10.46
CA GLY A 366 16.16 52.36 11.50
C GLY A 366 17.14 51.25 11.92
N ALA A 367 18.41 51.47 11.57
CA ALA A 367 19.64 51.12 12.30
C ALA A 367 20.18 49.67 12.30
N GLY A 368 21.49 49.58 12.02
CA GLY A 368 22.28 48.35 11.92
C GLY A 368 22.98 47.90 13.20
N GLY A 369 23.63 46.75 13.11
CA GLY A 369 24.47 46.17 14.15
C GLY A 369 25.32 45.01 13.63
N SER A 370 26.63 45.11 13.81
CA SER A 370 27.70 44.19 13.38
C SER A 370 27.65 42.82 14.07
N GLN A 371 27.96 41.75 13.33
CA GLN A 371 28.16 40.39 13.86
C GLN A 371 29.52 40.22 14.59
N PRO A 372 29.59 39.55 15.76
CA PRO A 372 30.85 39.09 16.33
C PRO A 372 31.26 37.70 15.81
N ALA A 373 32.57 37.51 15.64
CA ALA A 373 33.22 36.29 15.15
C ALA A 373 32.99 35.07 16.07
N THR A 374 32.77 33.90 15.47
CA THR A 374 32.56 32.63 16.18
C THR A 374 33.90 31.95 16.51
N PRO A 375 34.13 31.44 17.74
CA PRO A 375 35.34 30.70 18.09
C PRO A 375 35.36 29.32 17.42
N ALA A 376 36.54 28.87 16.98
CA ALA A 376 36.75 27.52 16.47
C ALA A 376 36.96 26.50 17.61
N GLN A 377 36.25 25.36 17.62
CA GLN A 377 36.49 24.17 18.48
C GLN A 377 35.45 23.03 18.22
N PRO A 378 35.62 21.79 18.74
CA PRO A 378 36.66 20.77 18.51
C PRO A 378 36.12 19.53 17.74
N LYS A 379 36.99 18.68 17.18
CA LYS A 379 36.61 17.37 16.58
C LYS A 379 36.53 16.30 17.68
N ILE A 380 35.39 15.66 17.90
CA ILE A 380 35.31 14.50 18.81
C ILE A 380 35.92 13.30 18.08
N ASN A 381 37.17 12.98 18.39
CA ASN A 381 37.84 11.76 17.97
C ASN A 381 38.06 10.89 19.20
N LEU A 382 37.14 9.95 19.46
CA LEU A 382 37.35 8.95 20.50
C LEU A 382 38.38 7.92 20.02
N ASP A 383 39.34 7.60 20.87
CA ASP A 383 40.23 6.47 20.65
C ASP A 383 39.46 5.12 20.73
N PRO A 384 40.06 3.98 20.34
CA PRO A 384 39.37 2.69 20.34
C PRO A 384 38.86 2.23 21.72
N ASP A 385 39.50 2.63 22.81
CA ASP A 385 39.08 2.30 24.17
C ASP A 385 37.86 3.14 24.58
N GLN A 386 37.94 4.44 24.33
CA GLN A 386 36.87 5.40 24.54
C GLN A 386 35.62 5.06 23.70
N ALA A 387 35.81 4.64 22.45
CA ALA A 387 34.73 4.19 21.56
C ALA A 387 34.04 2.92 22.09
N ARG A 388 34.82 1.97 22.62
CA ARG A 388 34.29 0.74 23.21
C ARG A 388 33.44 1.04 24.44
N GLN A 389 33.95 1.88 25.34
CA GLN A 389 33.23 2.31 26.54
C GLN A 389 31.91 3.02 26.20
N LEU A 390 31.90 3.87 25.16
CA LEU A 390 30.68 4.52 24.68
C LEU A 390 29.65 3.53 24.13
N LEU A 391 30.09 2.53 23.36
CA LEU A 391 29.23 1.49 22.81
C LEU A 391 28.67 0.57 23.91
N GLU A 392 29.48 0.22 24.90
CA GLU A 392 29.05 -0.54 26.08
C GLU A 392 28.00 0.23 26.88
N PHE A 393 28.20 1.53 27.10
CA PHE A 393 27.21 2.40 27.72
C PHE A 393 25.90 2.46 26.93
N ALA A 394 25.96 2.65 25.61
CA ALA A 394 24.78 2.67 24.75
C ALA A 394 24.03 1.34 24.79
N ARG A 395 24.75 0.21 24.73
CA ARG A 395 24.14 -1.14 24.81
C ARG A 395 23.53 -1.42 26.18
N ALA A 396 24.22 -1.04 27.27
CA ALA A 396 23.69 -1.16 28.62
C ALA A 396 22.43 -0.32 28.80
N THR A 397 22.40 0.89 28.23
CA THR A 397 21.24 1.77 28.25
C THR A 397 20.07 1.18 27.45
N VAL A 398 20.32 0.61 26.26
CA VAL A 398 19.29 -0.12 25.49
C VAL A 398 18.72 -1.28 26.31
N ALA A 399 19.58 -2.12 26.90
CA ALA A 399 19.15 -3.26 27.70
C ALA A 399 18.38 -2.83 28.96
N HIS A 400 18.79 -1.74 29.60
CA HIS A 400 18.11 -1.18 30.77
C HIS A 400 16.75 -0.59 30.40
N ALA A 401 16.68 0.22 29.33
CA ALA A 401 15.44 0.81 28.84
C ALA A 401 14.41 -0.26 28.45
N ILE A 402 14.84 -1.38 27.85
CA ILE A 402 13.97 -2.52 27.54
C ILE A 402 13.42 -3.18 28.81
N ARG A 403 14.23 -3.27 29.87
CA ARG A 403 13.81 -3.87 31.16
C ARG A 403 12.86 -2.97 31.96
N HIS A 404 13.04 -1.65 31.87
CA HIS A 404 12.40 -0.69 32.78
C HIS A 404 11.41 0.26 32.09
N GLY A 405 11.28 0.22 30.77
CA GLY A 405 10.27 0.95 29.99
C GLY A 405 10.70 2.33 29.51
N GLU A 406 9.76 3.07 28.91
CA GLU A 406 9.98 4.40 28.31
C GLU A 406 10.47 5.45 29.31
N THR A 407 10.00 5.39 30.55
CA THR A 407 10.38 6.31 31.63
C THR A 407 11.65 5.89 32.35
N ALA A 408 12.37 4.86 31.86
CA ALA A 408 13.60 4.40 32.49
C ALA A 408 14.63 5.54 32.57
N GLU A 409 15.17 5.71 33.77
CA GLU A 409 16.32 6.59 33.96
C GLU A 409 17.51 6.06 33.16
N ILE A 410 18.33 6.98 32.64
CA ILE A 410 19.56 6.60 31.95
C ILE A 410 20.53 6.07 33.02
N PRO A 411 21.06 4.84 32.87
CA PRO A 411 22.02 4.29 33.82
C PRO A 411 23.24 5.21 33.98
N ALA A 412 23.85 5.23 35.17
CA ALA A 412 25.14 5.90 35.35
C ALA A 412 26.15 5.31 34.36
N SER A 413 26.71 6.14 33.48
CA SER A 413 27.44 5.63 32.31
C SER A 413 28.79 4.98 32.66
N GLY A 414 29.39 5.37 33.78
CA GLY A 414 30.77 5.01 34.11
C GLY A 414 31.80 5.59 33.13
N LEU A 415 31.39 6.46 32.20
CA LEU A 415 32.29 7.07 31.22
C LEU A 415 33.25 8.03 31.95
N PRO A 416 34.55 8.06 31.56
CA PRO A 416 35.47 9.09 32.02
C PRO A 416 34.90 10.50 31.79
N ARG A 417 35.09 11.41 32.77
CA ARG A 417 34.56 12.80 32.69
C ARG A 417 34.92 13.50 31.38
N GLU A 418 36.12 13.24 30.87
CA GLU A 418 36.61 13.77 29.59
C GLU A 418 35.71 13.42 28.40
N ILE A 419 35.09 12.24 28.40
CA ILE A 419 34.17 11.78 27.35
C ILE A 419 32.74 12.17 27.68
N ALA A 420 32.31 12.00 28.94
CA ALA A 420 30.94 12.25 29.38
C ALA A 420 30.53 13.71 29.16
N ASP A 421 31.42 14.66 29.49
CA ASP A 421 31.19 16.09 29.36
C ASP A 421 31.55 16.64 27.96
N ALA A 422 32.00 15.78 27.04
CA ALA A 422 32.35 16.21 25.69
C ALA A 422 31.13 16.78 24.94
N PRO A 423 31.25 17.94 24.27
CA PRO A 423 30.12 18.57 23.59
C PRO A 423 29.84 17.89 22.25
N ALA A 424 28.65 17.30 22.08
CA ALA A 424 28.21 16.75 20.80
C ALA A 424 27.15 17.66 20.15
N PHE A 425 27.26 17.88 18.83
CA PHE A 425 26.26 18.67 18.10
C PHE A 425 24.98 17.88 17.79
N GLY A 426 25.11 16.57 17.65
CA GLY A 426 24.00 15.65 17.48
C GLY A 426 24.47 14.21 17.55
N VAL A 427 23.54 13.29 17.74
CA VAL A 427 23.83 11.86 17.86
C VAL A 427 22.68 11.04 17.29
N PHE A 428 23.00 9.90 16.67
CA PHE A 428 22.04 8.85 16.35
C PHE A 428 22.52 7.52 16.91
N VAL A 429 21.60 6.73 17.46
CA VAL A 429 21.83 5.33 17.85
C VAL A 429 20.99 4.46 16.94
N THR A 430 21.62 3.55 16.21
CA THR A 430 20.98 2.64 15.26
C THR A 430 21.13 1.21 15.74
N LEU A 431 20.05 0.45 15.71
CA LEU A 431 20.00 -0.96 16.01
C LEU A 431 19.66 -1.72 14.72
N THR A 432 20.48 -2.68 14.34
CA THR A 432 20.26 -3.56 13.18
C THR A 432 20.18 -5.02 13.63
N ARG A 433 19.46 -5.84 12.88
CA ARG A 433 19.40 -7.29 13.07
C ARG A 433 19.66 -7.96 11.73
N SER A 434 20.73 -8.74 11.64
CA SER A 434 21.14 -9.41 10.40
C SER A 434 21.25 -8.43 9.23
N GLY A 435 21.86 -7.25 9.46
CA GLY A 435 21.99 -6.18 8.48
C GLY A 435 20.72 -5.36 8.17
N ALA A 436 19.54 -5.74 8.67
CA ALA A 436 18.30 -4.98 8.49
C ALA A 436 18.06 -4.00 9.65
N LEU A 437 17.55 -2.79 9.35
CA LEU A 437 17.24 -1.78 10.36
C LEU A 437 16.14 -2.25 11.32
N ARG A 438 16.42 -2.26 12.63
CA ARG A 438 15.50 -2.67 13.71
C ARG A 438 15.01 -1.49 14.56
N ALA A 439 15.80 -0.44 14.68
CA ALA A 439 15.42 0.88 15.21
C ALA A 439 16.52 1.91 14.91
N CYS A 440 16.19 3.20 14.81
CA CYS A 440 17.15 4.29 14.76
C CYS A 440 16.50 5.61 15.20
N ARG A 441 17.04 6.20 16.25
CA ARG A 441 16.64 7.50 16.81
C ARG A 441 17.86 8.34 17.09
N GLY A 442 17.66 9.65 17.12
CA GLY A 442 18.72 10.60 17.34
C GLY A 442 18.23 12.04 17.35
N TYR A 443 19.13 12.95 17.69
CA TYR A 443 18.87 14.37 17.81
C TYR A 443 19.86 15.16 16.97
N TRP A 444 19.35 16.14 16.21
CA TRP A 444 20.14 17.06 15.39
C TRP A 444 20.14 18.45 16.00
N GLY A 445 21.32 19.07 16.16
CA GLY A 445 21.45 20.44 16.64
C GLY A 445 21.18 20.64 18.14
N LYS A 446 20.98 19.55 18.87
CA LYS A 446 20.88 19.56 20.33
C LYS A 446 22.28 19.47 20.92
N VAL A 447 22.86 20.62 21.22
CA VAL A 447 24.17 20.69 21.89
C VAL A 447 23.97 20.32 23.35
N GLY A 448 24.68 19.28 23.81
CA GLY A 448 24.62 18.79 25.18
C GLY A 448 25.81 17.89 25.50
N ARG A 449 25.86 17.42 26.75
CA ARG A 449 26.89 16.46 27.21
C ARG A 449 26.70 15.13 26.50
N LEU A 450 27.79 14.52 26.02
CA LEU A 450 27.76 13.31 25.21
C LEU A 450 27.00 12.17 25.89
N GLU A 451 27.19 11.99 27.20
CA GLU A 451 26.48 10.99 28.02
C GLU A 451 24.95 11.15 27.93
N GLU A 452 24.46 12.38 28.10
CA GLU A 452 23.03 12.68 28.12
C GLU A 452 22.39 12.43 26.75
N VAL A 453 23.04 12.90 25.68
CA VAL A 453 22.47 12.81 24.33
C VAL A 453 22.55 11.38 23.79
N VAL A 454 23.64 10.65 24.05
CA VAL A 454 23.79 9.24 23.66
C VAL A 454 22.85 8.36 24.47
N GLY A 455 22.77 8.57 25.79
CA GLY A 455 21.86 7.82 26.66
C GLY A 455 20.39 8.04 26.27
N SER A 456 20.01 9.28 25.98
CA SER A 456 18.65 9.59 25.50
C SER A 456 18.38 8.94 24.14
N ALA A 457 19.31 9.03 23.19
CA ALA A 457 19.13 8.43 21.86
C ALA A 457 19.10 6.90 21.92
N ALA A 458 19.90 6.28 22.80
CA ALA A 458 19.92 4.83 23.00
C ALA A 458 18.62 4.33 23.65
N ARG A 459 18.14 5.01 24.70
CA ARG A 459 16.84 4.72 25.31
C ARG A 459 15.71 4.88 24.28
N ASP A 460 15.67 6.00 23.59
CA ASP A 460 14.64 6.29 22.60
C ASP A 460 14.69 5.32 21.41
N SER A 461 15.88 4.88 20.96
CA SER A 461 15.99 3.82 19.94
C SER A 461 15.47 2.49 20.45
N ALA A 462 15.57 2.21 21.75
CA ALA A 462 15.06 0.98 22.34
C ALA A 462 13.53 0.98 22.52
N THR A 463 12.94 2.14 22.80
CA THR A 463 11.53 2.23 23.28
C THR A 463 10.61 3.12 22.43
N LEU A 464 11.13 4.01 21.57
CA LEU A 464 10.39 5.11 20.93
C LEU A 464 10.58 5.24 19.41
N ASP A 465 11.06 4.20 18.73
CA ASP A 465 11.02 4.16 17.26
C ASP A 465 9.66 3.66 16.75
N PRO A 466 8.78 4.53 16.24
CA PRO A 466 7.40 4.16 15.89
C PRO A 466 7.31 3.31 14.62
N ARG A 467 8.42 3.17 13.88
CA ARG A 467 8.48 2.33 12.68
C ARG A 467 8.50 0.84 13.02
N PHE A 468 8.89 0.48 14.26
CA PHE A 468 9.13 -0.90 14.67
C PHE A 468 8.45 -1.22 16.01
N PRO A 469 8.05 -2.48 16.26
CA PRO A 469 7.59 -2.92 17.58
C PRO A 469 8.68 -2.78 18.65
N GLY A 470 8.28 -2.68 19.93
CA GLY A 470 9.22 -2.67 21.06
C GLY A 470 10.17 -3.87 21.04
N ILE A 471 11.41 -3.65 21.46
CA ILE A 471 12.47 -4.69 21.49
C ILE A 471 12.33 -5.47 22.80
N VAL A 472 12.32 -6.81 22.76
CA VAL A 472 12.34 -7.64 23.98
C VAL A 472 13.77 -7.96 24.42
N LEU A 473 13.96 -8.29 25.70
CA LEU A 473 15.29 -8.46 26.29
C LEU A 473 16.11 -9.58 25.62
N GLU A 474 15.42 -10.60 25.12
CA GLU A 474 15.94 -11.75 24.38
C GLU A 474 16.45 -11.37 22.99
N GLU A 475 15.96 -10.28 22.39
CA GLU A 475 16.46 -9.79 21.11
C GLU A 475 17.83 -9.11 21.26
N VAL A 476 18.13 -8.53 22.44
CA VAL A 476 19.32 -7.68 22.66
C VAL A 476 20.66 -8.34 22.27
N PRO A 477 20.91 -9.63 22.56
CA PRO A 477 22.16 -10.28 22.15
C PRO A 477 22.29 -10.49 20.63
N LEU A 478 21.20 -10.35 19.87
CA LEU A 478 21.12 -10.57 18.42
C LEU A 478 21.21 -9.26 17.63
N LEU A 479 21.29 -8.10 18.31
CA LEU A 479 21.33 -6.79 17.69
C LEU A 479 22.77 -6.29 17.51
N GLU A 480 23.04 -5.83 16.30
CA GLU A 480 24.10 -4.90 15.95
C GLU A 480 23.71 -3.50 16.47
N LEU A 481 24.67 -2.74 17.00
CA LEU A 481 24.47 -1.39 17.54
C LEU A 481 25.51 -0.42 16.98
N ASP A 482 25.02 0.68 16.40
CA ASP A 482 25.84 1.75 15.82
C ASP A 482 25.55 3.10 16.52
N VAL A 483 26.59 3.80 16.97
CA VAL A 483 26.50 5.18 17.49
C VAL A 483 27.15 6.14 16.51
N SER A 484 26.36 7.06 15.96
CA SER A 484 26.80 8.09 15.01
C SER A 484 26.89 9.45 15.71
N LEU A 485 28.10 9.94 15.96
CA LEU A 485 28.34 11.27 16.53
C LEU A 485 28.48 12.32 15.43
N LEU A 486 27.67 13.38 15.49
CA LEU A 486 27.63 14.41 14.47
C LEU A 486 28.50 15.60 14.85
N HIS A 487 29.33 16.04 13.91
CA HIS A 487 30.08 17.29 14.03
C HIS A 487 29.21 18.49 13.64
N ARG A 488 29.56 19.69 14.13
CA ARG A 488 28.83 20.91 13.78
C ARG A 488 28.85 21.11 12.26
N PRO A 489 27.70 21.36 11.61
CA PRO A 489 27.63 21.55 10.18
C PRO A 489 28.35 22.82 9.75
N ARG A 490 29.10 22.75 8.65
CA ARG A 490 29.63 23.92 7.94
C ARG A 490 28.67 24.31 6.82
N VAL A 491 28.46 25.61 6.65
CA VAL A 491 27.73 26.16 5.49
C VAL A 491 28.65 26.04 4.27
N LEU A 492 28.10 25.60 3.14
CA LEU A 492 28.80 25.58 1.85
C LEU A 492 28.55 26.92 1.12
N ASP A 493 29.55 27.41 0.38
CA ASP A 493 29.52 28.75 -0.26
C ASP A 493 28.37 28.92 -1.27
N ARG A 494 27.94 30.14 -1.57
CA ARG A 494 26.63 30.44 -2.22
C ARG A 494 26.45 30.01 -3.69
N SER A 495 27.40 29.29 -4.30
CA SER A 495 27.35 28.88 -5.71
C SER A 495 27.12 27.37 -5.81
N ALA A 496 25.94 26.96 -6.33
CA ALA A 496 25.63 25.55 -6.57
C ALA A 496 26.63 24.85 -7.50
N ALA A 497 27.31 25.61 -8.39
CA ALA A 497 28.35 25.10 -9.27
C ALA A 497 29.61 24.62 -8.53
N ASP A 498 29.83 25.08 -7.30
CA ASP A 498 31.03 24.77 -6.52
C ASP A 498 30.78 23.75 -5.40
N TRP A 499 29.53 23.45 -5.05
CA TRP A 499 29.21 22.45 -4.01
C TRP A 499 29.76 21.06 -4.31
N PRO A 500 29.70 20.53 -5.56
CA PRO A 500 30.25 19.22 -5.85
C PRO A 500 31.76 19.10 -5.57
N LYS A 501 32.51 20.21 -5.68
CA LYS A 501 33.96 20.27 -5.39
C LYS A 501 34.26 20.30 -3.89
N GLN A 502 33.27 20.65 -3.07
CA GLN A 502 33.42 20.81 -1.62
C GLN A 502 32.92 19.59 -0.82
N ILE A 503 32.17 18.68 -1.45
CA ILE A 503 31.55 17.53 -0.78
C ILE A 503 32.37 16.27 -1.08
N VAL A 504 32.62 15.47 -0.04
CA VAL A 504 33.32 14.19 -0.17
C VAL A 504 32.37 13.06 0.26
N VAL A 505 31.96 12.23 -0.69
CA VAL A 505 31.14 11.03 -0.45
C VAL A 505 31.85 10.10 0.55
N GLY A 506 31.09 9.55 1.49
CA GLY A 506 31.62 8.70 2.57
C GLY A 506 32.26 9.47 3.73
N ARG A 507 32.52 10.77 3.59
CA ARG A 507 32.98 11.66 4.68
C ARG A 507 31.88 12.61 5.15
N ASP A 508 31.20 13.24 4.20
CA ASP A 508 30.23 14.31 4.48
C ASP A 508 28.80 13.75 4.42
N GLY A 509 28.03 14.01 5.47
CA GLY A 509 26.58 14.05 5.45
C GLY A 509 26.14 15.45 5.07
N LEU A 510 24.94 15.56 4.51
CA LEU A 510 24.45 16.81 3.95
C LEU A 510 23.11 17.18 4.56
N VAL A 511 22.92 18.48 4.78
CA VAL A 511 21.62 19.07 5.11
C VAL A 511 21.30 20.11 4.06
N LEU A 512 20.19 19.88 3.36
CA LEU A 512 19.62 20.84 2.43
C LEU A 512 18.52 21.59 3.16
N ASN A 513 18.68 22.91 3.25
CA ASN A 513 17.68 23.83 3.76
C ASN A 513 17.19 24.71 2.61
N HIS A 514 15.95 24.51 2.18
CA HIS A 514 15.30 25.30 1.14
C HIS A 514 13.94 25.78 1.67
N PRO A 515 13.42 26.95 1.24
CA PRO A 515 12.12 27.45 1.73
C PRO A 515 10.96 26.46 1.58
N LYS A 516 11.02 25.59 0.55
CA LYS A 516 9.98 24.58 0.25
C LYS A 516 10.20 23.21 0.91
N GLY A 517 11.30 23.01 1.67
CA GLY A 517 11.63 21.69 2.22
C GLY A 517 13.02 21.57 2.85
N ARG A 518 13.17 20.62 3.78
CA ARG A 518 14.44 20.35 4.47
C ARG A 518 14.77 18.87 4.48
N GLY A 519 15.97 18.51 4.04
CA GLY A 519 16.45 17.13 3.97
C GLY A 519 17.78 16.95 4.68
N LEU A 520 17.98 15.79 5.29
CA LEU A 520 19.27 15.41 5.90
C LEU A 520 19.62 13.98 5.53
N LEU A 521 20.82 13.76 5.01
CA LEU A 521 21.39 12.42 4.80
C LEU A 521 22.70 12.28 5.57
N LEU A 522 22.89 11.14 6.23
CA LEU A 522 24.12 10.81 6.97
C LEU A 522 25.26 10.45 5.98
N PRO A 523 26.54 10.63 6.37
CA PRO A 523 27.67 10.40 5.46
C PRO A 523 27.72 9.03 4.79
N GLN A 524 27.32 7.98 5.52
CA GLN A 524 27.39 6.61 5.04
C GLN A 524 26.36 6.27 3.96
N VAL A 525 25.27 7.04 3.84
CA VAL A 525 24.15 6.69 2.94
C VAL A 525 24.59 6.71 1.48
N ALA A 526 25.37 7.71 1.08
CA ALA A 526 25.88 7.81 -0.28
C ALA A 526 26.89 6.69 -0.58
N SER A 527 27.81 6.40 0.33
CA SER A 527 28.81 5.34 0.13
C SER A 527 28.20 3.93 0.09
N GLU A 528 27.22 3.63 0.96
CA GLU A 528 26.56 2.31 1.01
C GLU A 528 25.71 2.04 -0.24
N ARG A 529 25.26 3.10 -0.92
CA ARG A 529 24.47 3.01 -2.14
C ARG A 529 25.28 3.26 -3.41
N GLY A 530 26.60 3.47 -3.29
CA GLY A 530 27.49 3.74 -4.43
C GLY A 530 27.20 5.07 -5.15
N TRP A 531 26.63 6.06 -4.45
CA TRP A 531 26.25 7.35 -5.03
C TRP A 531 27.45 8.29 -5.16
N ASP A 532 27.54 8.99 -6.30
CA ASP A 532 28.42 10.14 -6.46
C ASP A 532 27.82 11.42 -5.85
N VAL A 533 28.58 12.51 -5.80
CA VAL A 533 28.15 13.77 -5.17
C VAL A 533 26.87 14.36 -5.79
N PRO A 534 26.72 14.43 -7.13
CA PRO A 534 25.47 14.88 -7.75
C PRO A 534 24.27 14.00 -7.38
N THR A 535 24.42 12.67 -7.41
CA THR A 535 23.37 11.73 -7.02
C THR A 535 23.00 11.88 -5.55
N PHE A 536 24.00 12.15 -4.70
CA PHE A 536 23.80 12.42 -3.28
C PHE A 536 23.00 13.70 -3.03
N LEU A 537 23.29 14.77 -3.76
CA LEU A 537 22.55 16.04 -3.70
C LEU A 537 21.12 15.93 -4.25
N LYS A 538 20.95 15.15 -5.32
CA LYS A 538 19.63 14.79 -5.87
C LYS A 538 18.78 14.07 -4.84
N HIS A 539 19.28 12.98 -4.27
CA HIS A 539 18.53 12.23 -3.26
C HIS A 539 18.36 13.01 -1.96
N LEU A 540 19.25 13.94 -1.62
CA LEU A 540 19.07 14.86 -0.52
C LEU A 540 17.90 15.83 -0.79
N SER A 541 17.78 16.33 -2.02
CA SER A 541 16.67 17.18 -2.45
C SER A 541 15.35 16.41 -2.41
N MET A 542 15.33 15.17 -2.92
CA MET A 542 14.17 14.28 -2.82
C MET A 542 13.81 13.97 -1.37
N LYS A 543 14.82 13.72 -0.51
CA LYS A 543 14.60 13.50 0.92
C LYS A 543 14.09 14.76 1.64
N ALA A 544 14.40 15.94 1.12
CA ALA A 544 13.83 17.21 1.55
C ALA A 544 12.38 17.41 1.08
N GLY A 545 11.83 16.49 0.28
CA GLY A 545 10.52 16.61 -0.36
C GLY A 545 10.52 17.55 -1.58
N LEU A 546 11.68 17.78 -2.18
CA LEU A 546 11.90 18.73 -3.27
C LEU A 546 12.26 18.02 -4.58
N PRO A 547 12.08 18.69 -5.75
CA PRO A 547 12.60 18.21 -7.02
C PRO A 547 14.10 17.90 -6.96
N GLU A 548 14.54 16.96 -7.79
CA GLU A 548 15.91 16.42 -7.77
C GLU A 548 17.00 17.47 -7.92
N GLU A 549 16.73 18.54 -8.66
CA GLU A 549 17.67 19.64 -8.90
C GLU A 549 17.47 20.84 -7.98
N ALA A 550 16.65 20.71 -6.93
CA ALA A 550 16.41 21.80 -5.98
C ALA A 550 17.69 22.24 -5.25
N TRP A 551 18.72 21.38 -5.17
CA TRP A 551 20.04 21.80 -4.71
C TRP A 551 20.72 22.83 -5.64
N ARG A 552 20.28 23.02 -6.88
CA ARG A 552 20.79 24.10 -7.75
C ARG A 552 20.05 25.42 -7.58
N ASP A 553 18.96 25.43 -6.82
CA ASP A 553 18.16 26.63 -6.58
C ASP A 553 18.98 27.68 -5.79
N PRO A 554 19.03 28.95 -6.23
CA PRO A 554 19.69 30.03 -5.51
C PRO A 554 19.21 30.24 -4.07
N GLU A 555 17.98 29.83 -3.74
CA GLU A 555 17.42 29.88 -2.38
C GLU A 555 17.86 28.70 -1.50
N THR A 556 18.46 27.65 -2.08
CA THR A 556 18.95 26.50 -1.33
C THR A 556 20.20 26.87 -0.54
N LYS A 557 20.17 26.56 0.76
CA LYS A 557 21.33 26.61 1.65
C LYS A 557 21.75 25.19 1.98
N LEU A 558 22.95 24.83 1.55
CA LEU A 558 23.51 23.52 1.82
C LEU A 558 24.51 23.59 2.97
N LEU A 559 24.37 22.65 3.91
CA LEU A 559 25.30 22.42 4.98
C LEU A 559 25.93 21.04 4.79
N ALA A 560 27.24 20.94 4.99
CA ALA A 560 27.92 19.67 5.13
C ALA A 560 28.29 19.43 6.59
N PHE A 561 28.15 18.20 7.07
CA PHE A 561 28.62 17.78 8.39
C PHE A 561 29.29 16.43 8.26
N SER A 562 30.29 16.12 9.08
CA SER A 562 30.80 14.76 9.17
C SER A 562 30.17 14.04 10.35
N ALA A 563 30.00 12.73 10.24
CA ALA A 563 29.65 11.87 11.37
C ALA A 563 30.79 10.88 11.61
N ARG A 564 31.07 10.57 12.88
CA ARG A 564 31.91 9.44 13.25
C ARG A 564 31.01 8.32 13.74
N VAL A 565 31.06 7.18 13.07
CA VAL A 565 30.26 5.99 13.41
C VAL A 565 31.12 5.00 14.16
N TYR A 566 30.65 4.58 15.32
CA TYR A 566 31.23 3.50 16.12
C TYR A 566 30.24 2.32 16.10
N ARG A 567 30.73 1.11 15.82
CA ARG A 567 29.90 -0.08 15.58
C ARG A 567 30.18 -1.18 16.59
N ASP A 568 29.15 -1.91 16.98
CA ASP A 568 29.21 -3.06 17.89
C ASP A 568 28.39 -4.24 17.32
N PRO A 569 29.03 -5.36 16.90
CA PRO A 569 28.38 -6.51 16.25
C PRO A 569 27.46 -7.32 17.20
N PRO A 570 26.66 -8.28 16.70
CA PRO A 570 25.79 -9.09 17.54
C PRO A 570 26.61 -10.12 18.34
N ARG A 571 26.12 -10.53 19.51
CA ARG A 571 26.82 -11.44 20.42
C ARG A 571 26.51 -12.93 20.17
N TYR A 572 25.59 -13.24 19.26
CA TYR A 572 25.23 -14.61 18.82
C TYR A 572 24.92 -14.65 17.30
N GLN A 573 25.29 -15.74 16.61
CA GLN A 573 24.98 -15.95 15.18
C GLN A 573 23.78 -16.91 14.99
N GLU A 574 22.80 -16.48 14.20
CA GLU A 574 21.64 -17.29 13.80
C GLU A 574 21.96 -18.14 12.56
N CYS A 575 21.42 -19.36 12.48
CA CYS A 575 21.41 -20.15 11.24
C CYS A 575 20.49 -19.46 10.22
N ASP A 576 20.99 -19.23 9.01
CA ASP A 576 20.27 -18.54 7.95
C ASP A 576 19.28 -19.47 7.25
N VAL A 577 18.02 -19.06 7.17
CA VAL A 577 16.95 -19.83 6.51
C VAL A 577 17.10 -19.78 5.00
N ALA A 578 17.73 -18.73 4.47
CA ALA A 578 17.97 -18.58 3.05
C ALA A 578 18.98 -19.63 2.52
N SER A 579 19.73 -20.31 3.39
CA SER A 579 20.68 -21.35 2.99
C SER A 579 20.09 -22.76 2.91
N LEU A 580 18.94 -23.04 3.55
CA LEU A 580 18.26 -24.35 3.51
C LEU A 580 17.44 -24.58 2.23
N GLY A 581 17.89 -24.06 1.07
CA GLY A 581 17.15 -23.94 -0.18
C GLY A 581 16.37 -25.18 -0.65
N LYS A 582 15.55 -25.04 -1.71
CA LYS A 582 14.64 -26.09 -2.23
C LYS A 582 15.28 -27.48 -2.28
N GLU A 583 16.53 -27.55 -2.73
CA GLU A 583 17.33 -28.78 -2.83
C GLU A 583 17.59 -29.46 -1.47
N ALA A 584 17.85 -28.71 -0.40
CA ALA A 584 18.02 -29.27 0.94
C ALA A 584 16.71 -29.85 1.47
N MET A 585 15.58 -29.19 1.21
CA MET A 585 14.26 -29.72 1.58
C MET A 585 13.84 -30.92 0.73
N GLU A 586 14.20 -30.95 -0.55
CA GLU A 586 14.02 -32.11 -1.42
C GLU A 586 14.81 -33.31 -0.90
N HIS A 587 16.08 -33.12 -0.53
CA HIS A 587 16.90 -34.16 0.09
C HIS A 587 16.30 -34.69 1.41
N LEU A 588 15.81 -33.81 2.30
CA LEU A 588 15.08 -34.24 3.50
C LEU A 588 13.80 -35.01 3.13
N GLY A 589 13.13 -34.59 2.06
CA GLY A 589 11.97 -35.28 1.46
C GLY A 589 12.30 -36.69 0.99
N GLU A 590 13.42 -36.87 0.30
CA GLU A 590 13.90 -38.16 -0.18
C GLU A 590 14.25 -39.10 0.98
N ILE A 591 14.96 -38.60 2.00
CA ILE A 591 15.27 -39.36 3.23
C ILE A 591 13.98 -39.83 3.90
N ALA A 592 13.01 -38.94 4.10
CA ALA A 592 11.75 -39.28 4.73
C ALA A 592 10.95 -40.30 3.91
N ARG A 593 10.85 -40.14 2.58
CA ARG A 593 10.15 -41.09 1.71
C ARG A 593 10.81 -42.46 1.70
N ALA A 594 12.13 -42.52 1.53
CA ALA A 594 12.88 -43.78 1.53
C ALA A 594 12.62 -44.58 2.81
N ILE A 595 12.68 -43.90 3.96
CA ILE A 595 12.38 -44.51 5.25
C ILE A 595 10.92 -44.98 5.32
N LEU A 596 9.95 -44.13 4.96
CA LEU A 596 8.52 -44.45 5.00
C LEU A 596 8.11 -45.64 4.11
N VAL A 597 8.85 -45.92 3.03
CA VAL A 597 8.63 -47.12 2.19
C VAL A 597 9.46 -48.33 2.62
N GLY A 598 10.16 -48.24 3.76
CA GLY A 598 10.95 -49.32 4.34
C GLY A 598 12.34 -49.51 3.74
N CYS A 599 12.82 -48.54 2.96
CA CYS A 599 14.16 -48.55 2.39
C CYS A 599 15.17 -47.86 3.33
N ALA A 600 16.43 -48.28 3.26
CA ALA A 600 17.52 -47.51 3.85
C ALA A 600 17.65 -46.18 3.09
N PRO A 601 17.87 -45.04 3.78
CA PRO A 601 18.13 -43.79 3.08
C PRO A 601 19.38 -43.97 2.21
N PRO A 602 19.40 -43.44 0.97
CA PRO A 602 20.58 -43.52 0.13
C PRO A 602 21.78 -42.91 0.86
N SER A 603 22.98 -43.46 0.67
CA SER A 603 24.23 -42.86 1.18
C SER A 603 24.54 -41.58 0.41
N LEU A 604 23.74 -40.54 0.65
CA LEU A 604 23.89 -39.23 0.05
C LEU A 604 24.96 -38.45 0.82
N ALA A 605 25.84 -37.79 0.08
CA ALA A 605 26.71 -36.76 0.64
C ALA A 605 25.82 -35.63 1.15
N LEU A 606 25.47 -35.70 2.44
CA LEU A 606 24.62 -34.70 3.07
C LEU A 606 25.33 -33.37 3.01
N ARG A 607 24.59 -32.34 2.60
CA ARG A 607 25.15 -31.00 2.56
C ARG A 607 25.55 -30.55 3.97
N PRO A 608 26.63 -29.76 4.13
CA PRO A 608 27.11 -29.32 5.43
C PRO A 608 26.00 -28.72 6.30
N GLU A 609 25.09 -27.95 5.72
CA GLU A 609 24.00 -27.24 6.40
C GLU A 609 22.95 -28.21 7.01
N LEU A 610 22.84 -29.43 6.48
CA LEU A 610 21.97 -30.48 7.01
C LEU A 610 22.65 -31.30 8.13
N THR A 611 23.96 -31.16 8.29
CA THR A 611 24.79 -31.89 9.25
C THR A 611 25.23 -31.04 10.45
N GLU A 612 25.07 -29.72 10.38
CA GLU A 612 25.43 -28.81 11.48
C GLU A 612 24.58 -29.01 12.75
N THR A 613 25.27 -29.18 13.87
CA THR A 613 24.69 -29.23 15.21
C THR A 613 24.90 -27.90 15.91
N ALA A 614 23.86 -27.07 16.01
CA ALA A 614 23.90 -25.85 16.82
C ALA A 614 23.37 -26.11 18.23
N PRO A 615 23.98 -25.54 19.28
CA PRO A 615 23.43 -25.63 20.63
C PRO A 615 22.22 -24.69 20.74
N VAL A 616 21.02 -25.21 20.46
CA VAL A 616 19.67 -24.71 20.83
C VAL A 616 18.59 -25.63 20.19
N ARG A 617 17.42 -25.74 20.83
CA ARG A 617 16.26 -26.60 20.48
C ARG A 617 15.73 -26.33 19.06
N ARG A 618 15.86 -27.27 18.13
CA ARG A 618 15.27 -27.27 16.77
C ARG A 618 14.22 -28.37 16.65
N GLY A 619 13.37 -28.34 15.62
CA GLY A 619 12.40 -29.40 15.38
C GLY A 619 12.04 -29.63 13.92
N ILE A 620 11.41 -30.77 13.65
CA ILE A 620 10.81 -31.12 12.38
C ILE A 620 9.41 -31.68 12.59
N LEU A 621 8.50 -31.36 11.69
CA LEU A 621 7.18 -31.95 11.60
C LEU A 621 7.01 -32.61 10.24
N LEU A 622 6.69 -33.91 10.25
CA LEU A 622 6.33 -34.68 9.07
C LEU A 622 4.80 -34.83 9.01
N ASN A 623 4.21 -34.49 7.86
CA ASN A 623 2.79 -34.71 7.58
C ASN A 623 2.60 -35.71 6.45
N LEU A 624 1.64 -36.63 6.60
CA LEU A 624 1.26 -37.62 5.61
C LEU A 624 -0.09 -37.28 4.95
N SER A 625 -0.29 -37.73 3.72
CA SER A 625 -1.52 -37.53 2.94
C SER A 625 -2.74 -38.19 3.58
N THR A 626 -2.54 -39.30 4.30
CA THR A 626 -3.59 -40.03 5.02
C THR A 626 -3.93 -39.44 6.40
N GLY A 627 -3.43 -38.24 6.71
CA GLY A 627 -3.71 -37.51 7.95
C GLY A 627 -2.81 -37.87 9.13
N GLY A 628 -1.81 -38.73 8.96
CA GLY A 628 -0.78 -39.00 9.97
C GLY A 628 0.20 -37.83 10.13
N ARG A 629 0.56 -37.47 11.37
CA ARG A 629 1.57 -36.42 11.66
C ARG A 629 2.51 -36.88 12.77
N GLU A 630 3.79 -36.54 12.64
CA GLU A 630 4.80 -36.84 13.66
C GLU A 630 5.77 -35.66 13.80
N ALA A 631 5.99 -35.22 15.03
CA ALA A 631 6.92 -34.15 15.36
C ALA A 631 8.12 -34.69 16.13
N TYR A 632 9.29 -34.13 15.86
CA TYR A 632 10.53 -34.46 16.57
C TYR A 632 11.29 -33.18 16.92
N PHE A 633 11.81 -33.10 18.14
CA PHE A 633 12.64 -31.99 18.60
C PHE A 633 13.96 -32.55 19.12
N GLY A 634 15.07 -32.07 18.56
CA GLY A 634 16.39 -32.55 18.87
C GLY A 634 17.22 -31.54 19.65
N ILE A 635 18.09 -32.05 20.52
CA ILE A 635 19.13 -31.28 21.20
C ILE A 635 20.46 -31.77 20.65
N ASN A 636 21.21 -30.88 20.01
CA ASN A 636 22.50 -31.20 19.37
C ASN A 636 22.40 -32.27 18.25
N GLU A 637 21.24 -32.40 17.62
CA GLU A 637 21.02 -33.29 16.47
C GLU A 637 20.87 -32.48 15.18
N SER A 638 21.29 -33.06 14.07
CA SER A 638 21.18 -32.46 12.74
C SER A 638 19.77 -32.57 12.16
N LEU A 639 19.43 -31.74 11.16
CA LEU A 639 18.11 -31.79 10.49
C LEU A 639 17.85 -33.14 9.84
N ALA A 640 18.88 -33.76 9.24
CA ALA A 640 18.78 -35.09 8.65
C ALA A 640 18.46 -36.17 9.72
N GLN A 641 19.13 -36.10 10.88
CA GLN A 641 18.90 -37.04 11.99
C GLN A 641 17.47 -36.93 12.53
N MET A 642 16.99 -35.71 12.77
CA MET A 642 15.62 -35.47 13.23
C MET A 642 14.57 -35.97 12.22
N THR A 643 14.82 -35.76 10.91
CA THR A 643 13.94 -36.24 9.83
C THR A 643 13.82 -37.76 9.84
N ALA A 644 14.95 -38.46 9.93
CA ALA A 644 14.98 -39.91 9.96
C ALA A 644 14.23 -40.46 11.19
N GLN A 645 14.43 -39.86 12.36
CA GLN A 645 13.76 -40.30 13.58
C GLN A 645 12.24 -40.07 13.54
N ALA A 646 11.78 -38.92 13.02
CA ALA A 646 10.36 -38.67 12.84
C ALA A 646 9.72 -39.70 11.89
N ALA A 647 10.37 -40.03 10.76
CA ALA A 647 9.86 -41.03 9.81
C ALA A 647 9.82 -42.45 10.41
N GLN A 648 10.83 -42.82 11.20
CA GLN A 648 10.87 -44.11 11.89
C GLN A 648 9.74 -44.27 12.93
N ARG A 649 9.38 -43.20 13.65
CA ARG A 649 8.25 -43.21 14.60
C ARG A 649 6.92 -43.43 13.90
N VAL A 650 6.71 -42.80 12.74
CA VAL A 650 5.53 -43.05 11.89
C VAL A 650 5.42 -44.53 11.54
N LEU A 651 6.51 -45.15 11.09
CA LEU A 651 6.55 -46.57 10.74
C LEU A 651 6.29 -47.49 11.93
N ALA A 652 6.92 -47.21 13.07
CA ALA A 652 6.73 -47.99 14.29
C ALA A 652 5.25 -47.98 14.72
N ARG A 653 4.59 -46.83 14.64
CA ARG A 653 3.16 -46.69 14.93
C ARG A 653 2.30 -47.40 13.89
N ALA A 654 2.62 -47.27 12.60
CA ALA A 654 1.91 -47.95 11.52
C ALA A 654 1.98 -49.48 11.70
N ARG A 655 3.17 -50.03 12.02
CA ARG A 655 3.37 -51.46 12.33
C ARG A 655 2.57 -51.89 13.56
N LYS A 656 2.64 -51.14 14.66
CA LYS A 656 1.89 -51.43 15.90
C LYS A 656 0.37 -51.55 15.65
N HIS A 657 -0.15 -50.73 14.73
CA HIS A 657 -1.58 -50.71 14.40
C HIS A 657 -1.93 -51.50 13.12
N GLN A 658 -0.99 -52.25 12.55
CA GLN A 658 -1.17 -53.00 11.30
C GLN A 658 -1.73 -52.16 10.14
N ARG A 659 -1.26 -50.91 10.00
CA ARG A 659 -1.66 -49.98 8.93
C ARG A 659 -0.51 -49.71 7.98
N HIS A 660 -0.84 -49.36 6.74
CA HIS A 660 0.15 -48.86 5.79
C HIS A 660 0.55 -47.42 6.14
N PRO A 661 1.84 -47.03 6.08
CA PRO A 661 2.25 -45.64 6.21
C PRO A 661 1.68 -44.82 5.04
N GLY A 662 1.17 -43.61 5.30
CA GLY A 662 0.70 -42.70 4.24
C GLY A 662 1.86 -42.13 3.42
N GLU A 663 1.54 -41.52 2.27
CA GLU A 663 2.54 -40.79 1.48
C GLU A 663 2.92 -39.48 2.16
N LEU A 664 4.16 -39.02 1.97
CA LEU A 664 4.60 -37.74 2.50
C LEU A 664 3.82 -36.60 1.83
N ALA A 665 3.11 -35.79 2.61
CA ALA A 665 2.36 -34.62 2.14
C ALA A 665 3.10 -33.30 2.35
N SER A 666 3.90 -33.19 3.42
CA SER A 666 4.79 -32.04 3.63
C SER A 666 5.84 -32.31 4.71
N ILE A 667 6.96 -31.61 4.63
CA ILE A 667 7.97 -31.50 5.69
C ILE A 667 8.02 -30.06 6.15
N ILE A 668 7.97 -29.85 7.46
CA ILE A 668 8.04 -28.52 8.06
C ILE A 668 9.22 -28.48 9.04
N THR A 669 10.18 -27.59 8.83
CA THR A 669 11.28 -27.35 9.74
C THR A 669 10.95 -26.21 10.70
N LEU A 670 11.33 -26.39 11.97
CA LEU A 670 11.12 -25.44 13.07
C LEU A 670 12.48 -24.99 13.61
N PHE A 671 12.77 -23.70 13.49
CA PHE A 671 14.04 -23.12 13.91
C PHE A 671 13.81 -21.70 14.49
N ARG A 672 14.87 -21.08 15.04
CA ARG A 672 14.80 -19.79 15.79
C ARG A 672 13.76 -19.81 16.92
N PRO A 673 13.98 -20.60 17.99
CA PRO A 673 13.07 -20.63 19.12
C PRO A 673 13.08 -19.29 19.87
N LEU A 674 11.89 -18.72 20.05
CA LEU A 674 11.64 -17.58 20.91
C LEU A 674 10.78 -18.04 22.09
N ALA A 675 11.36 -18.09 23.29
CA ALA A 675 10.61 -18.39 24.49
C ALA A 675 9.65 -17.23 24.78
N LEU A 676 8.35 -17.51 24.89
CA LEU A 676 7.34 -16.52 25.23
C LEU A 676 7.19 -16.45 26.74
N ARG A 677 7.11 -15.23 27.29
CA ARG A 677 6.85 -15.02 28.71
C ARG A 677 5.36 -14.80 28.94
N ALA A 678 4.83 -15.26 30.07
CA ALA A 678 3.38 -15.19 30.31
C ALA A 678 2.82 -13.76 30.45
N GLY A 679 3.68 -12.78 30.76
CA GLY A 679 3.35 -11.34 30.77
C GLY A 679 3.40 -10.66 29.40
N GLU A 680 3.91 -11.34 28.37
CA GLU A 680 3.88 -10.84 26.99
C GLU A 680 2.52 -11.12 26.39
N ASP A 681 1.93 -10.12 25.74
CA ASP A 681 0.71 -10.31 24.98
C ASP A 681 1.08 -10.82 23.57
N PRO A 682 0.81 -12.09 23.23
CA PRO A 682 1.19 -12.65 21.94
C PRO A 682 0.53 -11.91 20.77
N SER A 683 -0.57 -11.19 21.01
CA SER A 683 -1.25 -10.38 19.99
C SER A 683 -0.50 -9.09 19.62
N ARG A 684 0.50 -8.67 20.43
CA ARG A 684 1.36 -7.52 20.14
C ARG A 684 2.52 -7.86 19.21
N HIS A 685 2.84 -9.14 19.05
CA HIS A 685 3.87 -9.59 18.13
C HIS A 685 3.23 -9.97 16.79
N ARG A 686 3.14 -9.00 15.87
CA ARG A 686 2.57 -9.23 14.52
C ARG A 686 3.22 -10.41 13.78
N GLY A 687 4.47 -10.76 14.08
CA GLY A 687 5.18 -11.92 13.53
C GLY A 687 4.84 -13.28 14.15
N LEU A 688 4.26 -13.34 15.37
CA LEU A 688 3.86 -14.60 16.00
C LEU A 688 2.66 -15.25 15.30
N ALA A 689 1.83 -14.47 14.63
CA ALA A 689 0.72 -14.98 13.83
C ALA A 689 1.17 -15.94 12.71
N GLN A 690 2.44 -15.86 12.31
CA GLN A 690 3.05 -16.70 11.27
C GLN A 690 4.06 -17.71 11.85
N SER A 691 4.21 -17.78 13.17
CA SER A 691 5.14 -18.68 13.87
C SER A 691 4.42 -19.91 14.43
N ALA A 692 5.09 -21.07 14.42
CA ALA A 692 4.59 -22.25 15.13
C ALA A 692 4.77 -22.07 16.63
N ILE A 693 3.80 -22.49 17.44
CA ILE A 693 3.83 -22.38 18.89
C ILE A 693 3.89 -23.79 19.50
N LEU A 694 4.89 -24.04 20.35
CA LEU A 694 5.01 -25.23 21.18
C LEU A 694 4.72 -24.87 22.63
N ALA A 695 3.72 -25.51 23.24
CA ALA A 695 3.47 -25.46 24.67
C ALA A 695 3.85 -26.79 25.32
N GLN A 696 4.57 -26.74 26.43
CA GLN A 696 4.94 -27.90 27.24
C GLN A 696 4.56 -27.66 28.70
N GLY A 697 3.67 -28.52 29.23
CA GLY A 697 3.27 -28.53 30.64
C GLY A 697 3.43 -29.93 31.23
N GLY A 698 4.41 -30.12 32.11
CA GLY A 698 4.77 -31.45 32.63
C GLY A 698 5.20 -32.40 31.49
N GLU A 699 4.56 -33.57 31.40
CA GLU A 699 4.77 -34.56 30.32
C GLU A 699 3.94 -34.28 29.06
N SER A 700 3.04 -33.29 29.08
CA SER A 700 2.14 -32.98 27.97
C SER A 700 2.74 -31.91 27.04
N TYR A 701 2.63 -32.16 25.73
CA TYR A 701 3.10 -31.25 24.68
C TYR A 701 1.97 -30.95 23.69
N ALA A 702 1.88 -29.71 23.25
CA ALA A 702 1.04 -29.31 22.12
C ALA A 702 1.82 -28.40 21.17
N LEU A 703 1.73 -28.69 19.88
CA LEU A 703 2.31 -27.89 18.81
C LEU A 703 1.19 -27.40 17.90
N SER A 704 1.14 -26.09 17.67
CA SER A 704 0.24 -25.48 16.70
C SER A 704 1.06 -24.78 15.62
N ILE A 705 0.76 -25.09 14.36
CA ILE A 705 1.38 -24.44 13.20
C ILE A 705 0.30 -23.56 12.56
N PRO A 706 0.59 -22.28 12.27
CA PRO A 706 -0.38 -21.37 11.70
C PRO A 706 -0.85 -21.83 10.32
N ALA A 707 -2.16 -21.74 10.10
CA ALA A 707 -2.80 -21.87 8.80
C ALA A 707 -3.43 -20.51 8.43
N PRO A 708 -3.58 -20.17 7.14
CA PRO A 708 -4.09 -18.86 6.70
C PRO A 708 -5.42 -18.44 7.35
N ASP A 709 -6.23 -19.40 7.77
CA ASP A 709 -7.62 -19.16 8.19
C ASP A 709 -7.85 -19.22 9.72
N ARG A 710 -6.81 -19.46 10.53
CA ARG A 710 -6.96 -19.49 12.01
C ARG A 710 -6.59 -18.15 12.63
N GLY A 711 -7.53 -17.20 12.47
CA GLY A 711 -7.47 -15.90 13.13
C GLY A 711 -7.71 -15.98 14.63
N ARG A 712 -6.73 -15.47 15.37
CA ARG A 712 -6.73 -15.05 16.79
C ARG A 712 -6.66 -16.17 17.85
N ASN A 713 -5.59 -16.08 18.64
CA ASN A 713 -5.24 -16.89 19.83
C ASN A 713 -4.64 -18.29 19.60
N VAL A 714 -3.66 -18.41 18.70
CA VAL A 714 -2.83 -19.62 18.51
C VAL A 714 -2.15 -20.07 19.81
N VAL A 715 -1.64 -19.15 20.64
CA VAL A 715 -1.00 -19.47 21.92
C VAL A 715 -2.00 -20.08 22.91
N GLU A 716 -3.16 -19.46 23.09
CA GLU A 716 -4.20 -19.97 23.98
C GLU A 716 -4.75 -21.32 23.51
N HIS A 717 -4.94 -21.50 22.19
CA HIS A 717 -5.35 -22.79 21.63
C HIS A 717 -4.30 -23.87 21.88
N THR A 718 -3.02 -23.54 21.74
CA THR A 718 -1.91 -24.47 21.97
C THR A 718 -1.79 -24.83 23.44
N LEU A 719 -1.90 -23.84 24.34
CA LEU A 719 -1.96 -24.05 25.78
C LEU A 719 -3.13 -24.96 26.15
N LYS A 720 -4.33 -24.69 25.62
CA LYS A 720 -5.53 -25.50 25.87
C LYS A 720 -5.34 -26.94 25.41
N ALA A 721 -4.69 -27.14 24.27
CA ALA A 721 -4.33 -28.47 23.75
C ALA A 721 -3.26 -29.17 24.61
N ALA A 722 -2.40 -28.42 25.30
CA ALA A 722 -1.46 -28.94 26.29
C ALA A 722 -2.08 -29.12 27.68
N GLY A 723 -3.41 -28.93 27.83
CA GLY A 723 -4.11 -29.06 29.11
C GLY A 723 -3.88 -27.89 30.07
N LYS A 724 -3.54 -26.70 29.56
CA LYS A 724 -3.31 -25.48 30.34
C LYS A 724 -4.16 -24.33 29.82
N SER A 725 -4.68 -23.50 30.70
CA SER A 725 -5.33 -22.24 30.31
C SER A 725 -4.31 -21.09 30.21
N LEU A 726 -4.70 -20.03 29.51
CA LEU A 726 -3.91 -18.80 29.43
C LEU A 726 -3.71 -18.17 30.83
N GLU A 727 -4.72 -18.27 31.70
CA GLU A 727 -4.68 -17.75 33.07
C GLU A 727 -3.74 -18.57 33.97
N GLU A 728 -3.75 -19.90 33.85
CA GLU A 728 -2.83 -20.77 34.61
C GLU A 728 -1.37 -20.55 34.20
N TRP A 729 -1.11 -20.40 32.91
CA TRP A 729 0.24 -20.07 32.42
C TRP A 729 0.70 -18.70 32.93
N ARG A 730 -0.19 -17.71 32.99
CA ARG A 730 0.07 -16.38 33.57
C ARG A 730 0.32 -16.41 35.06
N ALA A 731 -0.46 -17.20 35.81
CA ALA A 731 -0.33 -17.30 37.25
C ALA A 731 0.94 -18.07 37.66
N LYS A 732 1.36 -19.06 36.86
CA LYS A 732 2.48 -19.94 37.16
C LYS A 732 3.40 -20.16 35.93
N PRO A 733 4.13 -19.11 35.50
CA PRO A 733 4.93 -19.15 34.27
C PRO A 733 6.07 -20.19 34.28
N ASN A 734 6.48 -20.68 35.45
CA ASN A 734 7.55 -21.67 35.58
C ASN A 734 7.07 -23.13 35.44
N GLU A 735 5.77 -23.40 35.47
CA GLU A 735 5.20 -24.75 35.33
C GLU A 735 4.87 -25.13 33.87
N THR A 736 4.87 -24.16 32.95
CA THR A 736 4.51 -24.39 31.54
C THR A 736 5.36 -23.50 30.64
N SER A 737 6.14 -24.11 29.74
CA SER A 737 6.96 -23.38 28.78
C SER A 737 6.23 -23.21 27.45
N VAL A 738 6.29 -22.02 26.88
CA VAL A 738 5.73 -21.73 25.55
C VAL A 738 6.85 -21.18 24.68
N THR A 739 7.08 -21.79 23.52
CA THR A 739 8.15 -21.41 22.59
C THR A 739 7.56 -21.19 21.20
N ALA A 740 7.82 -20.04 20.59
CA ALA A 740 7.52 -19.77 19.19
C ALA A 740 8.69 -20.17 18.28
N PHE A 741 8.40 -20.66 17.09
CA PHE A 741 9.39 -21.07 16.09
C PHE A 741 9.07 -20.44 14.75
N SER A 742 10.12 -20.02 14.03
CA SER A 742 10.02 -19.78 12.60
C SER A 742 9.80 -21.10 11.87
N VAL A 743 9.01 -21.04 10.80
CA VAL A 743 8.53 -22.21 10.07
C VAL A 743 8.98 -22.11 8.63
N PHE A 744 9.60 -23.17 8.12
CA PHE A 744 9.84 -23.34 6.68
C PHE A 744 9.23 -24.66 6.22
N GLY A 745 8.42 -24.62 5.16
CA GLY A 745 7.62 -25.75 4.72
C GLY A 745 7.93 -26.16 3.29
N TYR A 746 8.16 -27.45 3.08
CA TYR A 746 8.23 -28.06 1.76
C TYR A 746 7.01 -28.95 1.55
N ARG A 747 6.31 -28.73 0.43
CA ARG A 747 5.30 -29.66 -0.06
C ARG A 747 5.89 -30.40 -1.26
N PRO A 748 5.89 -31.75 -1.26
CA PRO A 748 5.91 -32.51 -2.50
C PRO A 748 4.99 -31.86 -3.54
N ALA A 749 5.44 -31.74 -4.78
CA ALA A 749 4.58 -31.31 -5.88
C ALA A 749 3.31 -32.18 -5.88
N ALA A 750 2.17 -31.55 -5.58
CA ALA A 750 0.86 -32.19 -5.62
C ALA A 750 0.39 -32.18 -7.08
N ARG A 751 0.08 -33.34 -7.65
CA ARG A 751 -0.75 -33.38 -8.87
C ARG A 751 -2.17 -32.94 -8.47
N THR A 752 -2.54 -31.69 -8.72
CA THR A 752 -3.86 -31.13 -8.39
C THR A 752 -4.88 -31.33 -9.51
N GLU A 753 -6.17 -31.35 -9.14
CA GLU A 753 -7.32 -31.64 -10.03
C GLU A 753 -7.45 -30.63 -11.18
N ARG A 754 -7.42 -31.16 -12.40
CA ARG A 754 -7.55 -30.45 -13.68
C ARG A 754 -8.94 -29.80 -13.79
N ARG A 755 -9.02 -28.48 -13.99
CA ARG A 755 -10.24 -27.84 -14.48
C ARG A 755 -10.20 -27.83 -16.01
N PRO A 756 -11.20 -28.35 -16.72
CA PRO A 756 -11.11 -28.46 -18.18
C PRO A 756 -11.04 -27.10 -18.89
N VAL A 757 -11.65 -26.04 -18.32
CA VAL A 757 -11.67 -24.69 -18.93
C VAL A 757 -11.45 -23.60 -17.87
N ARG A 758 -10.63 -22.61 -18.20
CA ARG A 758 -10.40 -21.39 -17.41
C ARG A 758 -11.39 -20.29 -17.84
N ALA A 759 -12.31 -19.91 -16.95
CA ALA A 759 -13.30 -18.85 -17.19
C ALA A 759 -12.67 -17.44 -17.23
N PRO A 760 -13.27 -16.44 -17.92
CA PRO A 760 -12.77 -15.07 -17.92
C PRO A 760 -12.84 -14.47 -16.50
N ALA A 761 -11.77 -13.79 -16.06
CA ALA A 761 -11.69 -13.19 -14.72
C ALA A 761 -11.77 -11.66 -14.76
N ARG A 762 -11.56 -11.05 -15.95
CA ARG A 762 -11.45 -9.60 -16.14
C ARG A 762 -12.38 -9.03 -17.20
N ALA A 763 -13.19 -9.87 -17.85
CA ALA A 763 -14.30 -9.42 -18.68
C ALA A 763 -15.24 -8.51 -17.86
N GLY A 764 -15.62 -7.37 -18.42
CA GLY A 764 -16.41 -6.32 -17.76
C GLY A 764 -15.59 -5.32 -16.94
N GLN A 765 -14.30 -5.59 -16.69
CA GLN A 765 -13.40 -4.69 -15.94
C GLN A 765 -12.30 -4.13 -16.84
N PHE A 766 -11.52 -5.01 -17.48
CA PHE A 766 -10.37 -4.62 -18.31
C PHE A 766 -10.74 -4.52 -19.79
N TYR A 767 -11.75 -5.27 -20.21
CA TYR A 767 -12.29 -5.29 -21.56
C TYR A 767 -13.79 -5.63 -21.50
N PRO A 768 -14.60 -5.32 -22.53
CA PRO A 768 -16.05 -5.54 -22.50
C PRO A 768 -16.44 -6.99 -22.22
N ALA A 769 -17.46 -7.21 -21.40
CA ALA A 769 -18.02 -8.54 -21.15
C ALA A 769 -18.97 -9.03 -22.26
N ASP A 770 -19.48 -8.11 -23.07
CA ASP A 770 -20.30 -8.40 -24.24
C ASP A 770 -19.42 -8.69 -25.46
N GLU A 771 -19.69 -9.80 -26.16
CA GLU A 771 -18.89 -10.26 -27.30
C GLU A 771 -18.90 -9.24 -28.45
N ALA A 772 -20.07 -8.69 -28.80
CA ALA A 772 -20.19 -7.77 -29.93
C ALA A 772 -19.39 -6.48 -29.69
N THR A 773 -19.53 -5.91 -28.49
CA THR A 773 -18.80 -4.72 -28.05
C THR A 773 -17.29 -4.97 -27.98
N MET A 774 -16.90 -6.14 -27.48
CA MET A 774 -15.49 -6.57 -27.42
C MET A 774 -14.88 -6.65 -28.82
N LEU A 775 -15.55 -7.33 -29.77
CA LEU A 775 -15.08 -7.46 -31.15
C LEU A 775 -15.01 -6.10 -31.86
N GLN A 776 -16.01 -5.24 -31.67
CA GLN A 776 -16.02 -3.88 -32.23
C GLN A 776 -14.83 -3.04 -31.73
N ARG A 777 -14.50 -3.14 -30.43
CA ARG A 777 -13.32 -2.45 -29.88
C ARG A 777 -12.02 -3.01 -30.43
N ILE A 778 -11.88 -4.33 -30.56
CA ILE A 778 -10.69 -4.94 -31.17
C ILE A 778 -10.51 -4.44 -32.61
N ASP A 779 -11.58 -4.43 -33.41
CA ASP A 779 -11.54 -3.94 -34.79
C ASP A 779 -11.15 -2.47 -34.86
N HIS A 780 -11.70 -1.65 -33.97
CA HIS A 780 -11.31 -0.24 -33.85
C HIS A 780 -9.82 -0.09 -33.56
N PHE A 781 -9.28 -0.78 -32.55
CA PHE A 781 -7.86 -0.65 -32.21
C PHE A 781 -6.93 -1.20 -33.28
N LEU A 782 -7.27 -2.33 -33.91
CA LEU A 782 -6.48 -2.89 -35.03
C LEU A 782 -6.45 -1.93 -36.22
N SER A 783 -7.55 -1.22 -36.49
CA SER A 783 -7.63 -0.26 -37.60
C SER A 783 -6.74 0.98 -37.42
N GLN A 784 -6.22 1.22 -36.21
CA GLN A 784 -5.32 2.36 -35.92
C GLN A 784 -3.85 2.06 -36.27
N GLY A 785 -3.51 0.80 -36.58
CA GLY A 785 -2.16 0.40 -36.97
C GLY A 785 -2.00 0.28 -38.48
N GLU A 786 -0.80 0.55 -38.98
CA GLU A 786 -0.46 0.30 -40.38
C GLU A 786 -0.22 -1.21 -40.60
N PRO A 787 -0.92 -1.87 -41.53
CA PRO A 787 -0.69 -3.27 -41.84
C PRO A 787 0.69 -3.45 -42.49
N ASP A 788 1.50 -4.33 -41.92
CA ASP A 788 2.74 -4.80 -42.54
C ASP A 788 2.57 -6.27 -42.90
N ASN A 789 2.33 -6.53 -44.19
CA ASN A 789 2.08 -7.88 -44.70
C ASN A 789 3.37 -8.66 -44.99
N GLU A 790 4.54 -8.02 -44.89
CA GLU A 790 5.84 -8.63 -45.18
C GLU A 790 6.63 -8.98 -43.91
N ALA A 791 6.41 -8.27 -42.80
CA ALA A 791 7.10 -8.54 -41.53
C ALA A 791 6.62 -9.82 -40.81
N SER A 792 7.45 -10.86 -40.82
CA SER A 792 7.25 -12.06 -39.99
C SER A 792 7.95 -11.89 -38.64
N CYS A 793 7.27 -11.36 -37.64
CA CYS A 793 7.81 -11.24 -36.28
C CYS A 793 7.88 -12.60 -35.56
N ARG A 794 9.00 -12.89 -34.89
CA ARG A 794 9.16 -14.06 -33.99
C ARG A 794 8.62 -13.79 -32.60
N ALA A 795 8.64 -12.53 -32.16
CA ALA A 795 8.09 -12.12 -30.88
C ALA A 795 7.48 -10.72 -30.91
N VAL A 796 6.62 -10.43 -29.92
CA VAL A 796 6.05 -9.10 -29.68
C VAL A 796 5.99 -8.80 -28.19
N MET A 797 6.04 -7.52 -27.83
CA MET A 797 5.67 -7.03 -26.49
C MET A 797 4.38 -6.24 -26.56
N LEU A 798 3.44 -6.58 -25.69
CA LEU A 798 2.12 -5.96 -25.60
C LEU A 798 1.83 -5.54 -24.14
N PRO A 799 1.25 -4.35 -23.91
CA PRO A 799 0.79 -3.93 -22.59
C PRO A 799 -0.48 -4.69 -22.18
N HIS A 800 -0.74 -4.80 -20.88
CA HIS A 800 -1.84 -5.61 -20.34
C HIS A 800 -2.76 -4.90 -19.34
N ALA A 801 -2.70 -3.56 -19.25
CA ALA A 801 -3.72 -2.76 -18.60
C ALA A 801 -5.12 -2.88 -19.25
N GLY A 802 -6.12 -2.21 -18.68
CA GLY A 802 -7.45 -2.13 -19.30
C GLY A 802 -7.40 -1.48 -20.70
N TRP A 803 -8.23 -1.96 -21.62
CA TRP A 803 -8.23 -1.55 -23.02
C TRP A 803 -8.50 -0.06 -23.23
N SER A 804 -9.15 0.62 -22.27
CA SER A 804 -9.30 2.07 -22.28
C SER A 804 -7.95 2.79 -22.27
N PHE A 805 -6.91 2.21 -21.65
CA PHE A 805 -5.59 2.81 -21.53
C PHE A 805 -4.63 2.34 -22.63
N CYS A 806 -4.59 1.03 -22.89
CA CYS A 806 -3.53 0.44 -23.73
C CYS A 806 -4.03 -0.27 -24.99
N GLY A 807 -5.36 -0.33 -25.22
CA GLY A 807 -5.94 -1.07 -26.34
C GLY A 807 -5.43 -0.61 -27.72
N SER A 808 -5.19 0.69 -27.89
CA SER A 808 -4.62 1.26 -29.12
C SER A 808 -3.20 0.75 -29.40
N ILE A 809 -2.35 0.66 -28.37
CA ILE A 809 -0.97 0.15 -28.48
C ILE A 809 -0.98 -1.34 -28.87
N ILE A 810 -1.87 -2.14 -28.24
CA ILE A 810 -2.04 -3.56 -28.59
C ILE A 810 -2.47 -3.69 -30.06
N GLY A 811 -3.48 -2.92 -30.47
CA GLY A 811 -4.01 -2.92 -31.83
C GLY A 811 -2.97 -2.54 -32.89
N LYS A 812 -2.24 -1.45 -32.68
CA LYS A 812 -1.17 -0.99 -33.58
C LYS A 812 -0.05 -2.01 -33.74
N THR A 813 0.39 -2.60 -32.63
CA THR A 813 1.46 -3.60 -32.63
C THR A 813 1.02 -4.87 -33.37
N LEU A 814 -0.22 -5.34 -33.12
CA LEU A 814 -0.74 -6.53 -33.78
C LEU A 814 -1.17 -6.29 -35.23
N ALA A 815 -1.43 -5.06 -35.66
CA ALA A 815 -1.62 -4.74 -37.08
C ALA A 815 -0.39 -5.10 -37.92
N ARG A 816 0.81 -4.86 -37.36
CA ARG A 816 2.13 -5.19 -37.96
C ARG A 816 2.59 -6.64 -37.72
N THR A 817 1.79 -7.46 -37.04
CA THR A 817 2.19 -8.81 -36.63
C THR A 817 1.35 -9.89 -37.31
N ARG A 818 2.01 -10.87 -37.92
CA ARG A 818 1.38 -12.14 -38.33
C ARG A 818 1.30 -13.09 -37.12
N VAL A 819 0.08 -13.46 -36.72
CA VAL A 819 -0.14 -14.39 -35.60
C VAL A 819 -0.27 -15.84 -36.13
N PRO A 820 0.70 -16.74 -35.84
CA PRO A 820 0.62 -18.15 -36.21
C PRO A 820 -0.42 -18.89 -35.35
N LYS A 821 -0.71 -20.16 -35.69
CA LYS A 821 -1.70 -20.99 -34.97
C LYS A 821 -1.38 -21.17 -33.48
N THR A 822 -0.13 -21.00 -33.06
CA THR A 822 0.30 -21.16 -31.68
C THR A 822 0.94 -19.88 -31.15
N ALA A 823 0.55 -19.41 -29.97
CA ALA A 823 1.24 -18.33 -29.27
C ALA A 823 1.67 -18.77 -27.87
N ILE A 824 2.91 -18.49 -27.48
CA ILE A 824 3.37 -18.67 -26.09
C ILE A 824 3.30 -17.30 -25.43
N VAL A 825 2.42 -17.14 -24.45
CA VAL A 825 2.20 -15.86 -23.77
C VAL A 825 2.89 -15.89 -22.42
N LEU A 826 3.99 -15.15 -22.30
CA LEU A 826 4.75 -15.00 -21.07
C LEU A 826 4.28 -13.74 -20.36
N SER A 827 3.72 -13.91 -19.16
CA SER A 827 3.22 -12.81 -18.33
C SER A 827 3.94 -12.77 -16.99
N PRO A 828 4.18 -11.59 -16.41
CA PRO A 828 4.55 -11.52 -15.02
C PRO A 828 3.42 -12.04 -14.13
N LYS A 829 3.79 -12.51 -12.94
CA LYS A 829 2.85 -12.93 -11.91
C LYS A 829 2.45 -11.76 -11.03
N HIS A 830 1.19 -11.34 -11.10
CA HIS A 830 0.63 -10.27 -10.27
C HIS A 830 -0.07 -10.78 -9.02
N THR A 831 -0.58 -12.01 -9.07
CA THR A 831 -1.31 -12.59 -7.95
C THR A 831 -0.37 -13.36 -7.00
N PRO A 832 -0.67 -13.42 -5.69
CA PRO A 832 0.09 -14.27 -4.77
C PRO A 832 -0.29 -15.76 -4.88
N LEU A 833 -1.24 -16.12 -5.74
CA LEU A 833 -1.84 -17.44 -5.85
C LEU A 833 -1.00 -18.40 -6.69
N GLY A 834 -1.04 -19.70 -6.38
CA GLY A 834 -0.34 -20.72 -7.17
C GLY A 834 1.18 -20.63 -7.14
N SER A 835 1.82 -21.35 -8.05
CA SER A 835 3.27 -21.55 -8.12
C SER A 835 4.02 -20.34 -8.67
N ARG A 836 5.32 -20.27 -8.39
CA ARG A 836 6.18 -19.15 -8.81
C ARG A 836 6.21 -19.03 -10.33
N TRP A 837 6.52 -20.13 -11.01
CA TRP A 837 6.38 -20.25 -12.46
C TRP A 837 5.33 -21.32 -12.74
N SER A 838 4.38 -21.01 -13.59
CA SER A 838 3.24 -21.90 -13.81
C SER A 838 2.75 -21.85 -15.24
N ILE A 839 2.31 -23.01 -15.72
CA ILE A 839 1.49 -23.13 -16.92
C ILE A 839 0.13 -23.68 -16.52
N SER A 840 -0.92 -23.11 -17.11
CA SER A 840 -2.30 -23.50 -16.85
C SER A 840 -2.51 -25.01 -17.06
N ALA A 841 -3.13 -25.65 -16.06
CA ALA A 841 -3.58 -27.03 -16.14
C ALA A 841 -4.80 -27.21 -17.04
N ALA A 842 -5.56 -26.14 -17.29
CA ALA A 842 -6.73 -26.14 -18.14
C ALA A 842 -6.45 -26.52 -19.60
N ASP A 843 -7.48 -27.07 -20.26
CA ASP A 843 -7.42 -27.48 -21.66
C ASP A 843 -7.78 -26.34 -22.62
N ALA A 844 -8.50 -25.34 -22.11
CA ALA A 844 -8.87 -24.14 -22.85
C ALA A 844 -9.06 -22.94 -21.92
N TRP A 845 -8.91 -21.74 -22.47
CA TRP A 845 -9.27 -20.47 -21.84
C TRP A 845 -10.51 -19.89 -22.53
N GLU A 846 -11.45 -19.37 -21.75
CA GLU A 846 -12.69 -18.76 -22.22
C GLU A 846 -12.64 -17.24 -22.06
N PHE A 847 -13.18 -16.54 -23.05
CA PHE A 847 -13.51 -15.12 -23.04
C PHE A 847 -14.88 -14.93 -23.73
N PRO A 848 -15.53 -13.74 -23.65
CA PRO A 848 -16.86 -13.53 -24.22
C PRO A 848 -17.00 -14.06 -25.65
N GLY A 849 -17.88 -15.05 -25.83
CA GLY A 849 -18.19 -15.63 -27.14
C GLY A 849 -17.27 -16.74 -27.65
N ARG A 850 -16.12 -17.00 -27.03
CA ARG A 850 -15.14 -17.95 -27.60
C ARG A 850 -14.21 -18.61 -26.58
N ARG A 851 -13.76 -19.81 -26.93
CA ARG A 851 -12.72 -20.56 -26.22
C ARG A 851 -11.48 -20.73 -27.07
N VAL A 852 -10.31 -20.65 -26.44
CA VAL A 852 -8.98 -20.84 -27.06
C VAL A 852 -8.31 -22.03 -26.39
N PRO A 853 -7.95 -23.09 -27.13
CA PRO A 853 -7.27 -24.25 -26.58
C PRO A 853 -5.90 -23.90 -25.99
N VAL A 854 -5.51 -24.61 -24.93
CA VAL A 854 -4.15 -24.60 -24.41
C VAL A 854 -3.29 -25.59 -25.21
N ALA A 855 -2.08 -25.21 -25.59
CA ALA A 855 -1.11 -26.07 -26.29
C ALA A 855 -0.49 -27.08 -25.31
N THR A 856 -1.29 -28.09 -24.90
CA THR A 856 -0.93 -29.06 -23.86
C THR A 856 0.30 -29.90 -24.20
N ASP A 857 0.52 -30.20 -25.48
CA ASP A 857 1.75 -30.81 -26.00
C ASP A 857 3.00 -29.97 -25.69
N LEU A 858 2.94 -28.65 -25.89
CA LEU A 858 4.07 -27.75 -25.59
C LEU A 858 4.26 -27.58 -24.08
N ARG A 859 3.15 -27.49 -23.33
CA ARG A 859 3.18 -27.47 -21.86
C ARG A 859 3.94 -28.68 -21.32
N ASP A 860 3.53 -29.88 -21.73
CA ASP A 860 4.06 -31.12 -21.19
C ASP A 860 5.55 -31.28 -21.56
N ARG A 861 5.94 -30.88 -22.78
CA ARG A 861 7.35 -30.85 -23.22
C ARG A 861 8.20 -29.83 -22.45
N LEU A 862 7.65 -28.65 -22.17
CA LEU A 862 8.37 -27.57 -21.46
C LEU A 862 8.58 -27.92 -19.98
N VAL A 863 7.56 -28.45 -19.32
CA VAL A 863 7.63 -28.89 -17.92
C VAL A 863 8.60 -30.06 -17.75
N ALA A 864 8.71 -30.95 -18.75
CA ALA A 864 9.69 -32.02 -18.73
C ALA A 864 11.15 -31.52 -18.76
N ARG A 865 11.41 -30.33 -19.30
CA ARG A 865 12.75 -29.72 -19.44
C ARG A 865 13.04 -28.67 -18.38
N CYS A 866 12.00 -28.07 -17.81
CA CYS A 866 12.11 -27.05 -16.77
C CYS A 866 11.31 -27.46 -15.53
N ALA A 867 11.96 -28.18 -14.61
CA ALA A 867 11.37 -28.64 -13.36
C ALA A 867 10.97 -27.50 -12.38
N ALA A 868 11.31 -26.25 -12.72
CA ALA A 868 10.88 -25.07 -11.99
C ALA A 868 9.43 -24.63 -12.32
N ILE A 869 8.84 -25.17 -13.38
CA ILE A 869 7.49 -24.85 -13.84
C ILE A 869 6.50 -25.90 -13.31
N ASP A 870 5.45 -25.43 -12.64
CA ASP A 870 4.35 -26.28 -12.22
C ASP A 870 3.17 -26.20 -13.21
N ILE A 871 2.46 -27.32 -13.38
CA ILE A 871 1.19 -27.36 -14.13
C ILE A 871 0.05 -27.18 -13.12
N GLU A 872 -0.58 -26.01 -13.09
CA GLU A 872 -1.66 -25.69 -12.15
C GLU A 872 -2.49 -24.48 -12.63
N ASP A 873 -3.71 -24.30 -12.12
CA ASP A 873 -4.62 -23.21 -12.55
C ASP A 873 -4.80 -22.10 -11.50
N GLU A 874 -4.33 -22.28 -10.27
CA GLU A 874 -4.43 -21.32 -9.17
C GLU A 874 -3.63 -20.05 -9.46
N ALA A 875 -2.43 -20.12 -10.05
CA ALA A 875 -1.70 -18.93 -10.52
C ALA A 875 -2.41 -18.20 -11.67
N HIS A 876 -3.23 -18.91 -12.44
CA HIS A 876 -3.92 -18.38 -13.62
C HIS A 876 -5.35 -17.91 -13.34
N ARG A 877 -5.89 -18.25 -12.16
CA ARG A 877 -7.31 -18.08 -11.80
C ARG A 877 -7.78 -16.63 -11.86
N LEU A 878 -6.98 -15.71 -11.35
CA LEU A 878 -7.28 -14.26 -11.31
C LEU A 878 -6.24 -13.42 -12.06
N GLU A 879 -5.28 -14.07 -12.71
CA GLU A 879 -4.21 -13.40 -13.45
C GLU A 879 -4.75 -12.79 -14.74
N HIS A 880 -4.32 -11.57 -15.02
CA HIS A 880 -4.86 -10.74 -16.09
C HIS A 880 -3.85 -10.51 -17.22
N GLY A 881 -2.54 -10.58 -16.95
CA GLY A 881 -1.52 -10.24 -17.93
C GLY A 881 -1.56 -11.09 -19.20
N ILE A 882 -2.07 -12.32 -19.11
CA ILE A 882 -2.34 -13.17 -20.28
C ILE A 882 -3.74 -12.90 -20.84
N GLU A 883 -4.76 -12.89 -19.97
CA GLU A 883 -6.17 -12.83 -20.37
C GLU A 883 -6.49 -11.65 -21.27
N VAL A 884 -5.97 -10.46 -20.95
CA VAL A 884 -6.27 -9.21 -21.67
C VAL A 884 -5.81 -9.25 -23.14
N LEU A 885 -4.80 -10.07 -23.45
CA LEU A 885 -4.19 -10.20 -24.78
C LEU A 885 -4.87 -11.26 -25.66
N VAL A 886 -5.45 -12.30 -25.04
CA VAL A 886 -6.00 -13.47 -25.75
C VAL A 886 -7.09 -13.08 -26.77
N PRO A 887 -8.05 -12.18 -26.49
CA PRO A 887 -9.08 -11.80 -27.47
C PRO A 887 -8.49 -11.20 -28.76
N PHE A 888 -7.47 -10.36 -28.65
CA PHE A 888 -6.79 -9.76 -29.81
C PHE A 888 -6.07 -10.83 -30.65
N LEU A 889 -5.32 -11.71 -30.01
CA LEU A 889 -4.61 -12.80 -30.69
C LEU A 889 -5.61 -13.73 -31.41
N ALA A 890 -6.71 -14.08 -30.74
CA ALA A 890 -7.75 -14.95 -31.29
C ALA A 890 -8.50 -14.30 -32.46
N LYS A 891 -8.65 -12.97 -32.46
CA LYS A 891 -9.20 -12.22 -33.62
C LYS A 891 -8.27 -12.30 -34.83
N LYS A 892 -6.96 -12.14 -34.64
CA LYS A 892 -5.95 -12.23 -35.71
C LYS A 892 -5.77 -13.66 -36.24
N GLN A 893 -5.99 -14.67 -35.39
CA GLN A 893 -5.84 -16.08 -35.74
C GLN A 893 -7.05 -16.93 -35.27
N PRO A 894 -7.98 -17.29 -36.17
CA PRO A 894 -9.15 -18.12 -35.86
C PRO A 894 -8.82 -19.52 -35.30
N GLU A 895 -7.68 -20.10 -35.66
CA GLU A 895 -7.23 -21.42 -35.18
C GLU A 895 -6.24 -21.33 -34.01
N LEU A 896 -6.23 -20.20 -33.27
CA LEU A 896 -5.27 -19.97 -32.21
C LEU A 896 -5.39 -21.02 -31.11
N ARG A 897 -4.24 -21.55 -30.68
CA ARG A 897 -4.01 -22.16 -29.38
C ARG A 897 -2.91 -21.41 -28.63
N ILE A 898 -2.96 -21.39 -27.30
CA ILE A 898 -2.02 -20.63 -26.47
C ILE A 898 -1.27 -21.52 -25.49
N LEU A 899 -0.03 -21.17 -25.17
CA LEU A 899 0.66 -21.68 -23.98
C LEU A 899 0.75 -20.55 -22.95
N PRO A 900 -0.16 -20.50 -21.95
CA PRO A 900 -0.18 -19.43 -20.97
C PRO A 900 0.88 -19.70 -19.88
N LEU A 901 1.99 -18.97 -19.90
CA LEU A 901 3.09 -19.12 -18.97
C LEU A 901 3.19 -17.88 -18.07
N VAL A 902 3.01 -18.07 -16.77
CA VAL A 902 3.18 -17.02 -15.75
C VAL A 902 4.57 -17.13 -15.13
N VAL A 903 5.29 -16.03 -15.10
CA VAL A 903 6.67 -15.91 -14.61
C VAL A 903 6.70 -15.02 -13.36
N GLY A 904 6.84 -15.63 -12.20
CA GLY A 904 7.12 -14.96 -10.93
C GLY A 904 8.58 -14.53 -10.76
N GLN A 905 8.93 -14.06 -9.55
CA GLN A 905 10.27 -13.57 -9.23
C GLN A 905 11.36 -14.59 -9.57
N ALA A 906 12.43 -14.13 -10.23
CA ALA A 906 13.55 -14.95 -10.64
C ALA A 906 14.86 -14.14 -10.74
N SER A 907 16.00 -14.82 -10.62
CA SER A 907 17.29 -14.25 -11.03
C SER A 907 17.44 -14.26 -12.57
N PHE A 908 18.41 -13.51 -13.08
CA PHE A 908 18.76 -13.52 -14.50
C PHE A 908 19.16 -14.94 -14.97
N GLU A 909 19.91 -15.66 -14.14
CA GLU A 909 20.37 -17.03 -14.41
C GLU A 909 19.20 -18.02 -14.44
N GLU A 910 18.22 -17.87 -13.54
CA GLU A 910 17.02 -18.69 -13.60
C GLU A 910 16.25 -18.44 -14.90
N THR A 911 16.11 -17.18 -15.35
CA THR A 911 15.46 -16.89 -16.65
C THR A 911 16.19 -17.52 -17.84
N ALA A 912 17.50 -17.78 -17.72
CA ALA A 912 18.28 -18.50 -18.73
C ALA A 912 17.89 -19.99 -18.80
N THR A 913 17.67 -20.64 -17.66
CA THR A 913 17.20 -22.03 -17.63
C THR A 913 15.83 -22.18 -18.31
N LEU A 914 14.93 -21.23 -18.08
CA LEU A 914 13.65 -21.20 -18.78
C LEU A 914 13.81 -20.98 -20.29
N ALA A 915 14.72 -20.07 -20.68
CA ALA A 915 15.02 -19.80 -22.08
C ALA A 915 15.60 -21.04 -22.79
N GLU A 916 16.54 -21.76 -22.17
CA GLU A 916 17.11 -23.00 -22.69
C GLU A 916 16.04 -24.07 -22.92
N ALA A 917 15.18 -24.30 -21.93
CA ALA A 917 14.08 -25.24 -22.07
C ALA A 917 13.12 -24.84 -23.21
N LEU A 918 12.81 -23.55 -23.36
CA LEU A 918 12.02 -23.04 -24.48
C LEU A 918 12.72 -23.26 -25.83
N VAL A 919 14.03 -22.99 -25.93
CA VAL A 919 14.81 -23.21 -27.16
C VAL A 919 14.73 -24.67 -27.61
N GLU A 920 14.89 -25.62 -26.69
CA GLU A 920 14.77 -27.04 -26.98
C GLU A 920 13.36 -27.42 -27.46
N VAL A 921 12.31 -26.98 -26.76
CA VAL A 921 10.91 -27.26 -27.16
C VAL A 921 10.60 -26.66 -28.53
N LEU A 922 11.09 -25.45 -28.81
CA LEU A 922 10.91 -24.76 -30.08
C LEU A 922 11.68 -25.41 -31.25
N GLY A 923 12.73 -26.17 -30.95
CA GLY A 923 13.47 -26.98 -31.93
C GLY A 923 12.72 -28.25 -32.39
N GLU A 924 11.67 -28.65 -31.66
CA GLU A 924 10.90 -29.88 -31.90
C GLU A 924 9.52 -29.63 -32.52
N VAL A 925 9.26 -28.40 -32.96
CA VAL A 925 7.99 -27.99 -33.57
C VAL A 925 8.23 -27.44 -34.97
N ASP A 926 7.47 -27.92 -35.94
CA ASP A 926 7.57 -27.45 -37.33
C ASP A 926 6.96 -26.04 -37.45
N ASP A 927 5.76 -25.85 -36.90
CA ASP A 927 5.07 -24.56 -36.86
C ASP A 927 5.56 -23.72 -35.68
N GLN A 928 6.36 -22.69 -35.99
CA GLN A 928 6.95 -21.83 -34.99
C GLN A 928 5.89 -20.94 -34.30
N PRO A 929 5.79 -20.98 -32.96
CA PRO A 929 4.85 -20.14 -32.24
C PRO A 929 5.33 -18.68 -32.15
N LEU A 930 4.38 -17.76 -32.04
CA LEU A 930 4.68 -16.38 -31.68
C LEU A 930 4.97 -16.30 -30.18
N LEU A 931 6.11 -15.71 -29.81
CA LEU A 931 6.41 -15.41 -28.41
C LEU A 931 5.81 -14.04 -28.05
N VAL A 932 4.91 -14.02 -27.07
CA VAL A 932 4.23 -12.80 -26.63
C VAL A 932 4.74 -12.44 -25.24
N ILE A 933 5.43 -11.31 -25.14
CA ILE A 933 5.85 -10.67 -23.89
C ILE A 933 4.69 -9.79 -23.42
N SER A 934 4.11 -10.12 -22.28
CA SER A 934 3.09 -9.27 -21.65
C SER A 934 3.74 -8.33 -20.64
N SER A 935 3.72 -7.02 -20.89
CA SER A 935 4.34 -6.03 -20.00
C SER A 935 3.77 -4.63 -20.16
N ASP A 936 3.33 -4.04 -19.05
CA ASP A 936 3.34 -2.59 -18.85
C ASP A 936 4.74 -2.11 -18.44
N MET A 937 5.00 -0.81 -18.59
CA MET A 937 6.30 -0.18 -18.33
C MET A 937 6.39 0.34 -16.88
N ASN A 938 6.99 1.50 -16.64
CA ASN A 938 7.10 2.08 -15.30
C ASN A 938 5.74 2.57 -14.78
N HIS A 939 5.57 2.45 -13.47
CA HIS A 939 4.37 2.78 -12.72
C HIS A 939 4.61 3.93 -11.75
N PHE A 940 3.61 4.80 -11.68
CA PHE A 940 3.38 5.76 -10.60
C PHE A 940 4.45 6.83 -10.41
N ALA A 941 5.23 7.13 -11.44
CA ALA A 941 6.04 8.34 -11.54
C ALA A 941 5.25 9.48 -12.22
N THR A 942 5.74 10.71 -12.13
CA THR A 942 5.20 11.83 -12.92
C THR A 942 5.37 11.54 -14.41
N GLU A 943 4.57 12.15 -15.27
CA GLU A 943 4.63 11.91 -16.72
C GLU A 943 6.05 12.04 -17.29
N GLU A 944 6.77 13.10 -16.92
CA GLU A 944 8.14 13.36 -17.37
C GLU A 944 9.11 12.26 -16.91
N GLU A 945 9.08 11.90 -15.63
CA GLU A 945 9.97 10.87 -15.08
C GLU A 945 9.60 9.47 -15.57
N ASN A 946 8.30 9.19 -15.73
CA ASN A 946 7.82 7.92 -16.28
C ASN A 946 8.29 7.77 -17.71
N ARG A 947 8.09 8.81 -18.55
CA ARG A 947 8.58 8.83 -19.93
C ARG A 947 10.09 8.61 -20.00
N ARG A 948 10.85 9.28 -19.13
CA ARG A 948 12.32 9.11 -19.06
C ARG A 948 12.70 7.67 -18.71
N LEU A 949 12.10 7.08 -17.67
CA LEU A 949 12.37 5.71 -17.23
C LEU A 949 11.91 4.68 -18.27
N ASP A 950 10.75 4.91 -18.90
CA ASP A 950 10.20 4.02 -19.93
C ASP A 950 11.09 4.00 -21.17
N HIS A 951 11.56 5.17 -21.63
CA HIS A 951 12.49 5.22 -22.76
C HIS A 951 13.85 4.58 -22.42
N LEU A 952 14.34 4.68 -21.18
CA LEU A 952 15.54 3.92 -20.78
C LEU A 952 15.34 2.40 -20.93
N ALA A 953 14.19 1.87 -20.51
CA ALA A 953 13.88 0.46 -20.67
C ALA A 953 13.65 0.07 -22.13
N ILE A 954 12.95 0.90 -22.93
CA ILE A 954 12.70 0.68 -24.36
C ILE A 954 14.01 0.69 -25.13
N ASP A 955 14.86 1.70 -24.92
CA ASP A 955 16.15 1.82 -25.61
C ASP A 955 17.04 0.62 -25.28
N ALA A 956 17.05 0.17 -24.02
CA ALA A 956 17.74 -1.05 -23.61
C ALA A 956 17.15 -2.30 -24.29
N MET A 957 15.83 -2.40 -24.42
CA MET A 957 15.16 -3.51 -25.10
C MET A 957 15.48 -3.54 -26.61
N VAL A 958 15.49 -2.38 -27.28
CA VAL A 958 15.80 -2.23 -28.71
C VAL A 958 17.22 -2.69 -29.06
N THR A 959 18.14 -2.75 -28.09
CA THR A 959 19.47 -3.35 -28.31
C THR A 959 19.45 -4.86 -28.56
N GLY A 960 18.33 -5.54 -28.25
CA GLY A 960 18.21 -7.00 -28.27
C GLY A 960 19.01 -7.74 -27.20
N ASP A 961 19.71 -7.01 -26.31
CA ASP A 961 20.54 -7.59 -25.25
C ASP A 961 19.73 -7.77 -23.96
N ALA A 962 19.44 -9.03 -23.63
CA ALA A 962 18.68 -9.38 -22.44
C ALA A 962 19.33 -8.90 -21.13
N ARG A 963 20.67 -8.92 -21.05
CA ARG A 963 21.39 -8.47 -19.86
C ARG A 963 21.34 -6.95 -19.72
N THR A 964 21.48 -6.24 -20.83
CA THR A 964 21.34 -4.77 -20.87
C THR A 964 19.94 -4.35 -20.42
N LEU A 965 18.87 -4.99 -20.92
CA LEU A 965 17.51 -4.71 -20.45
C LEU A 965 17.35 -4.99 -18.95
N HIS A 966 17.78 -6.17 -18.49
CA HIS A 966 17.70 -6.55 -17.08
C HIS A 966 18.42 -5.56 -16.17
N ASP A 967 19.67 -5.22 -16.47
CA ASP A 967 20.52 -4.40 -15.63
C ASP A 967 20.07 -2.93 -15.65
N THR A 968 19.58 -2.41 -16.79
CA THR A 968 18.97 -1.08 -16.88
C THR A 968 17.71 -0.98 -16.01
N VAL A 969 16.78 -1.94 -16.14
CA VAL A 969 15.53 -1.94 -15.36
C VAL A 969 15.83 -2.02 -13.85
N ARG A 970 16.73 -2.92 -13.44
CA ARG A 970 17.10 -3.08 -12.02
C ARG A 970 17.90 -1.89 -11.50
N GLY A 971 18.91 -1.43 -12.24
CA GLY A 971 19.79 -0.34 -11.84
C GLY A 971 19.07 0.99 -11.67
N HIS A 972 18.07 1.26 -12.51
CA HIS A 972 17.25 2.47 -12.43
C HIS A 972 15.97 2.30 -11.61
N SER A 973 15.74 1.14 -10.98
CA SER A 973 14.51 0.84 -10.22
C SER A 973 13.22 1.05 -11.03
N ILE A 974 13.27 0.73 -12.32
CA ILE A 974 12.12 0.83 -13.23
C ILE A 974 11.13 -0.26 -12.86
N SER A 975 9.88 0.13 -12.61
CA SER A 975 8.81 -0.78 -12.18
C SER A 975 8.13 -1.51 -13.34
N MET A 976 8.88 -1.81 -14.41
CA MET A 976 8.43 -2.60 -15.57
C MET A 976 8.02 -4.00 -15.10
N CYS A 977 6.73 -4.31 -15.22
CA CYS A 977 6.18 -5.54 -14.64
C CYS A 977 6.68 -6.80 -15.38
N GLY A 978 6.76 -6.76 -16.71
CA GLY A 978 7.12 -7.90 -17.57
C GLY A 978 8.59 -7.97 -17.96
N VAL A 979 9.50 -7.38 -17.17
CA VAL A 979 10.95 -7.43 -17.46
C VAL A 979 11.49 -8.87 -17.54
N LEU A 980 11.05 -9.78 -16.66
CA LEU A 980 11.52 -11.17 -16.69
C LEU A 980 11.00 -11.94 -17.92
N PRO A 981 9.69 -11.87 -18.26
CA PRO A 981 9.21 -12.33 -19.57
C PRO A 981 10.02 -11.79 -20.77
N ALA A 982 10.32 -10.49 -20.79
CA ALA A 982 11.06 -9.86 -21.87
C ALA A 982 12.50 -10.41 -21.97
N VAL A 983 13.20 -10.47 -20.84
CA VAL A 983 14.55 -11.04 -20.72
C VAL A 983 14.58 -12.49 -21.18
N THR A 984 13.62 -13.33 -20.75
CA THR A 984 13.53 -14.73 -21.20
C THR A 984 13.36 -14.81 -22.72
N VAL A 985 12.47 -14.01 -23.31
CA VAL A 985 12.23 -14.07 -24.76
C VAL A 985 13.45 -13.60 -25.56
N LEU A 986 14.10 -12.51 -25.16
CA LEU A 986 15.34 -12.06 -25.81
C LEU A 986 16.42 -13.14 -25.76
N GLN A 987 16.57 -13.81 -24.61
CA GLN A 987 17.49 -14.94 -24.44
C GLN A 987 17.16 -16.14 -25.33
N VAL A 988 15.87 -16.46 -25.52
CA VAL A 988 15.41 -17.51 -26.45
C VAL A 988 15.80 -17.16 -27.88
N LEU A 989 15.51 -15.93 -28.31
CA LEU A 989 15.77 -15.50 -29.67
C LEU A 989 17.27 -15.47 -29.99
N GLU A 990 18.08 -14.93 -29.08
CA GLU A 990 19.54 -14.89 -29.21
C GLU A 990 20.13 -16.30 -29.36
N ARG A 991 19.71 -17.26 -28.53
CA ARG A 991 20.17 -18.65 -28.59
C ARG A 991 19.78 -19.37 -29.87
N ARG A 992 18.62 -19.04 -30.45
CA ARG A 992 18.15 -19.69 -31.68
C ARG A 992 18.75 -19.11 -32.94
N ALA A 993 18.95 -17.79 -32.98
CA ALA A 993 19.52 -17.11 -34.13
C ALA A 993 21.06 -17.16 -34.13
N GLY A 994 21.69 -17.30 -32.96
CA GLY A 994 23.13 -17.15 -32.78
C GLY A 994 23.60 -15.70 -32.76
N GLU A 995 22.67 -14.75 -32.84
CA GLU A 995 22.88 -13.30 -32.80
C GLU A 995 21.72 -12.60 -32.10
N LYS A 996 21.94 -11.37 -31.62
CA LYS A 996 20.90 -10.56 -30.97
C LYS A 996 19.84 -10.13 -31.97
N SER A 997 18.58 -10.22 -31.59
CA SER A 997 17.48 -9.68 -32.38
C SER A 997 17.51 -8.15 -32.41
N ALA A 998 16.78 -7.55 -33.34
CA ALA A 998 16.56 -6.11 -33.41
C ALA A 998 15.10 -5.77 -33.08
N PRO A 999 14.72 -5.66 -31.78
CA PRO A 999 13.38 -5.20 -31.41
C PRO A 999 13.13 -3.77 -31.90
N GLU A 1000 11.92 -3.50 -32.39
CA GLU A 1000 11.48 -2.20 -32.89
C GLU A 1000 10.27 -1.71 -32.11
N LEU A 1001 10.35 -0.50 -31.56
CA LEU A 1001 9.20 0.17 -30.94
C LEU A 1001 8.18 0.55 -32.01
N VAL A 1002 6.96 0.04 -31.89
CA VAL A 1002 5.82 0.39 -32.76
C VAL A 1002 5.16 1.68 -32.28
N ASP A 1003 4.85 1.76 -30.99
CA ASP A 1003 4.22 2.94 -30.39
C ASP A 1003 4.40 2.96 -28.87
N TYR A 1004 4.27 4.14 -28.27
CA TYR A 1004 4.36 4.37 -26.83
C TYR A 1004 3.34 5.43 -26.37
N THR A 1005 2.66 5.14 -25.26
CA THR A 1005 1.81 6.11 -24.55
C THR A 1005 1.87 5.86 -23.05
N ASN A 1006 1.17 6.68 -22.27
CA ASN A 1006 1.01 6.46 -20.84
C ASN A 1006 -0.41 6.84 -20.39
N SER A 1007 -0.77 6.41 -19.18
CA SER A 1007 -2.12 6.64 -18.64
C SER A 1007 -2.46 8.13 -18.48
N GLY A 1008 -1.47 9.01 -18.32
CA GLY A 1008 -1.69 10.47 -18.22
C GLY A 1008 -2.11 11.10 -19.54
N GLN A 1009 -1.56 10.63 -20.66
CA GLN A 1009 -1.99 11.05 -22.00
C GLN A 1009 -3.41 10.59 -22.32
N VAL A 1010 -3.87 9.50 -21.73
CA VAL A 1010 -5.22 8.95 -21.94
C VAL A 1010 -6.25 9.54 -20.97
N ALA A 1011 -5.89 9.68 -19.68
CA ALA A 1011 -6.81 10.08 -18.62
C ALA A 1011 -6.66 11.54 -18.15
N GLY A 1012 -5.64 12.26 -18.61
CA GLY A 1012 -5.38 13.66 -18.25
C GLY A 1012 -4.67 13.89 -16.91
N ASP A 1013 -4.28 12.84 -16.18
CA ASP A 1013 -3.54 12.94 -14.91
C ASP A 1013 -2.05 12.62 -15.11
N ASN A 1014 -1.21 13.65 -15.07
CA ASN A 1014 0.25 13.53 -15.26
C ASN A 1014 1.04 13.35 -13.96
N ALA A 1015 0.39 13.31 -12.79
CA ALA A 1015 1.09 13.24 -11.51
C ALA A 1015 1.61 11.83 -11.19
N ARG A 1016 0.87 10.79 -11.61
CA ARG A 1016 1.22 9.37 -11.40
C ARG A 1016 0.72 8.54 -12.56
N VAL A 1017 1.58 8.28 -13.55
CA VAL A 1017 1.20 7.57 -14.77
C VAL A 1017 1.73 6.14 -14.81
N VAL A 1018 1.16 5.31 -15.67
CA VAL A 1018 1.70 4.00 -16.07
C VAL A 1018 2.01 4.04 -17.56
N GLY A 1019 3.20 3.58 -17.96
CA GLY A 1019 3.64 3.57 -19.36
C GLY A 1019 3.23 2.31 -20.11
N TYR A 1020 2.97 2.45 -21.41
CA TYR A 1020 2.55 1.37 -22.30
C TYR A 1020 3.34 1.44 -23.60
N ALA A 1021 4.05 0.36 -23.93
CA ALA A 1021 4.85 0.27 -25.16
C ALA A 1021 4.48 -0.98 -25.95
N GLY A 1022 4.43 -0.84 -27.27
CA GLY A 1022 4.26 -1.93 -28.21
C GLY A 1022 5.55 -2.16 -28.98
N VAL A 1023 6.09 -3.38 -28.97
CA VAL A 1023 7.37 -3.71 -29.62
C VAL A 1023 7.22 -4.95 -30.49
N VAL A 1024 7.80 -4.95 -31.68
CA VAL A 1024 7.90 -6.11 -32.58
C VAL A 1024 9.35 -6.59 -32.64
N ILE A 1025 9.56 -7.91 -32.78
CA ILE A 1025 10.89 -8.51 -32.84
C ILE A 1025 10.93 -9.52 -33.99
N ALA A 1026 11.77 -9.26 -34.99
CA ALA A 1026 11.91 -10.03 -36.23
C ALA A 1026 12.84 -11.25 -36.12
#